data_AF-H1XVK2-F1
#
_entry.id   AF-H1XVK2-F1
#
_cell.length_a   1.000
_cell.length_b   1.000
_cell.length_c   1.000
_cell.angle_alpha   90.00
_cell.angle_beta   90.00
_cell.angle_gamma   90.00
#
_symmetry.space_group_name_H-M   'P 1'
#
loop_
_entity.id
_entity.type
_entity.pdbx_description
1 polymer ?
#
loop_
_entity_poly.entity_id
_entity_poly.type
_entity_poly.pdbx_seq_one_letter_code
_entity_poly.pdbx_strand_id
1 'polypeptide(L)'
;MKLSIKIFNMFSYVLIYLILTCLNIQSFAQTPPKKMKYWTQEEWDKWEKWNHRVQLLKSTGAADRREGVMDGNKIRTVFYNYGSVGRPNTEPSIEWPKESGHGYAYEFGPIIGALVVDIHGDTIPIISEALIDGGDRSPSGKVWGWQPLPQYLNTNSPTPAMSNNPDSWPLTVSTTNPFFNPDFTSDLDKFLWPGIDGLGKISADLEAFWVMDDRDNDEFEYYPFINDSSRRGLGIQLNCRLMQFSASLAEDIIFYIIEIENVSDKRLDKVVAGMFGDPHIGGPGDFSDDYAGFDKDYNMVYSYDKPGSSNDYGIPYEELGWLGFKFLESPKDSLGNQLGLTSMAAPIYGTAGGTPAFDDVMWDLLKPGTFTDIAQEKDNVFLFGSGYFSLDPGEKVRFSIAIIMGKGRDDLYSNADIAQEIYDLNYKFTKAPDPPIVTAVPGDGEVTLYWDTSSEQSFDEFFQAYDFQGYKIYKSTDKGQTWGPIITDAFGKEIGFKPLAQFDKIDDVSGLFPYDKDGVKFYLGNNSGLVHTFTDKNVINGVTYYYAVTAYDSGYPSKGVLPVESGKFPGQNMVSVMPTPRVPGFENAQVNVNHIEGISTATLKFNVLDPQKIVNNTYDIIVNAGENITTSVSIINAATGDTVINNFNQLNGQPILFDGLIGFIYDEPGIFIVDSLSGWLENSKSNLSLDISLYSGGVRIPKDMEVRFFSYVADTSVLVSPKPINFQVWNVTDNEQMEVIFFDRNGNDIVDIGDRLVPIIYVNDRPKGVWQVAFNAPAGQDTILPQPGDIIKIFVSKPFTNDDSYQLQTLASTVNKEKAKKDFLQNVAVIPNPYIVTSSFEVAPPTVFSAGRGERRVYFTNLPPKCTIRIYTLNGELIREIHHESTLFNSMEPWDLLSEEGLEISYGIYIYHVDAGEYGKKIGKLAIIK
;
A
#
# COMPACT_ATOMS: atom_id res chain seq x y z
N MET A 1 -29.82 53.22 -77.27
CA MET A 1 -29.13 53.72 -76.07
C MET A 1 -29.64 52.91 -74.88
N LYS A 2 -28.85 51.92 -74.41
CA LYS A 2 -28.87 51.14 -73.13
C LYS A 2 -30.23 50.53 -72.67
N LEU A 3 -30.39 49.26 -72.31
CA LEU A 3 -29.53 48.32 -71.57
C LEU A 3 -30.01 46.86 -71.79
N SER A 4 -29.12 45.86 -71.68
CA SER A 4 -29.28 44.47 -72.14
C SER A 4 -29.24 43.39 -71.03
N ILE A 5 -30.04 42.32 -71.23
CA ILE A 5 -29.74 40.87 -71.20
C ILE A 5 -29.13 40.20 -69.94
N LYS A 6 -29.81 39.13 -69.47
CA LYS A 6 -29.16 37.85 -69.06
C LYS A 6 -30.08 36.63 -69.30
N ILE A 7 -29.46 35.59 -69.87
CA ILE A 7 -29.96 34.30 -70.37
C ILE A 7 -29.18 33.17 -69.66
N PHE A 8 -29.82 32.00 -69.60
CA PHE A 8 -29.33 30.61 -69.49
C PHE A 8 -27.81 30.29 -69.66
N ASN A 9 -27.42 29.26 -68.90
CA ASN A 9 -26.28 28.32 -69.02
C ASN A 9 -24.86 28.71 -68.58
N MET A 10 -24.26 27.71 -67.91
CA MET A 10 -22.84 27.35 -67.75
C MET A 10 -22.20 27.55 -66.36
N PHE A 11 -21.66 26.45 -65.82
CA PHE A 11 -20.82 26.28 -64.62
C PHE A 11 -21.47 26.25 -63.23
N SER A 12 -22.16 25.13 -62.96
CA SER A 12 -22.33 24.60 -61.60
C SER A 12 -21.42 23.38 -61.45
N TYR A 13 -20.17 23.59 -61.06
CA TYR A 13 -19.30 22.58 -60.47
C TYR A 13 -18.17 23.28 -59.70
N VAL A 14 -18.18 23.05 -58.37
CA VAL A 14 -17.05 22.96 -57.45
C VAL A 14 -16.18 24.20 -57.20
N LEU A 15 -16.31 24.79 -56.02
CA LEU A 15 -15.23 24.92 -55.03
C LEU A 15 -15.85 25.48 -53.72
N ILE A 16 -16.23 24.62 -52.77
CA ILE A 16 -15.39 24.19 -51.62
C ILE A 16 -15.33 25.28 -50.54
N TYR A 17 -16.22 25.18 -49.53
CA TYR A 17 -15.85 25.07 -48.09
C TYR A 17 -17.01 25.21 -47.08
N LEU A 18 -18.26 25.47 -47.48
CA LEU A 18 -19.31 25.84 -46.53
C LEU A 18 -20.59 24.97 -46.60
N ILE A 19 -20.44 23.70 -46.92
CA ILE A 19 -21.47 22.67 -46.70
C ILE A 19 -20.80 21.46 -46.07
N LEU A 20 -20.35 21.63 -44.83
CA LEU A 20 -19.95 20.55 -43.93
C LEU A 20 -20.14 21.11 -42.52
N THR A 21 -21.39 21.12 -42.05
CA THR A 21 -21.78 21.04 -40.63
C THR A 21 -23.29 21.24 -40.49
N CYS A 22 -23.89 20.36 -39.69
CA CYS A 22 -25.22 20.46 -39.07
C CYS A 22 -26.44 19.93 -39.85
N LEU A 23 -26.95 18.81 -39.29
CA LEU A 23 -28.36 18.42 -39.17
C LEU A 23 -29.06 17.82 -40.39
N ASN A 24 -28.97 16.50 -40.51
CA ASN A 24 -30.17 15.63 -40.53
C ASN A 24 -29.77 14.19 -40.20
N ILE A 25 -30.18 13.77 -39.01
CA ILE A 25 -30.03 12.43 -38.44
C ILE A 25 -31.22 11.62 -38.92
N GLN A 26 -30.98 10.55 -39.69
CA GLN A 26 -31.96 9.49 -39.93
C GLN A 26 -31.24 8.13 -39.88
N SER A 27 -31.22 7.60 -38.64
CA SER A 27 -31.42 6.21 -38.20
C SER A 27 -30.93 5.06 -39.06
N PHE A 28 -30.04 4.22 -38.50
CA PHE A 28 -29.72 2.88 -38.99
C PHE A 28 -30.20 1.67 -38.15
N ALA A 29 -31.36 1.10 -38.55
CA ALA A 29 -31.95 -0.24 -38.32
C ALA A 29 -31.26 -1.42 -39.03
N GLN A 30 -30.47 -2.24 -38.32
CA GLN A 30 -30.14 -3.62 -38.72
C GLN A 30 -31.42 -4.47 -38.87
N THR A 31 -31.37 -5.55 -39.68
CA THR A 31 -32.55 -6.36 -40.03
C THR A 31 -32.88 -7.44 -39.03
N PRO A 32 -34.16 -7.73 -38.80
CA PRO A 32 -34.60 -8.98 -38.21
C PRO A 32 -34.30 -10.17 -39.16
N PRO A 33 -33.92 -11.35 -38.64
CA PRO A 33 -33.54 -12.54 -39.42
C PRO A 33 -34.70 -13.15 -40.23
N LYS A 34 -35.91 -12.58 -40.12
CA LYS A 34 -37.08 -12.80 -40.98
C LYS A 34 -37.86 -11.49 -41.16
N LYS A 35 -38.61 -11.40 -42.26
CA LYS A 35 -39.66 -10.38 -42.46
C LYS A 35 -40.57 -10.34 -41.24
N MET A 36 -40.62 -9.20 -40.54
CA MET A 36 -41.60 -8.98 -39.46
C MET A 36 -43.01 -9.25 -40.01
N LYS A 37 -43.85 -9.95 -39.21
CA LYS A 37 -45.16 -10.49 -39.61
C LYS A 37 -46.11 -9.48 -40.27
N TYR A 38 -45.85 -8.18 -40.12
CA TYR A 38 -46.70 -7.08 -40.58
C TYR A 38 -46.06 -6.15 -41.63
N TRP A 39 -44.84 -6.42 -42.11
CA TRP A 39 -44.18 -5.60 -43.13
C TRP A 39 -44.66 -5.95 -44.55
N THR A 40 -44.77 -4.97 -45.45
CA THR A 40 -45.02 -5.19 -46.88
C THR A 40 -43.74 -5.57 -47.63
N GLN A 41 -43.85 -6.13 -48.83
CA GLN A 41 -42.67 -6.55 -49.62
C GLN A 41 -41.83 -5.37 -50.10
N GLU A 42 -42.45 -4.22 -50.36
CA GLU A 42 -41.78 -3.02 -50.84
C GLU A 42 -40.97 -2.31 -49.72
N GLU A 43 -41.38 -2.48 -48.47
CA GLU A 43 -40.67 -2.02 -47.27
C GLU A 43 -39.43 -2.88 -46.98
N TRP A 44 -39.52 -4.20 -47.24
CA TRP A 44 -38.40 -5.14 -47.13
C TRP A 44 -37.25 -4.80 -48.11
N ASP A 45 -37.58 -4.58 -49.38
CA ASP A 45 -36.57 -4.34 -50.43
C ASP A 45 -35.84 -2.99 -50.28
N LYS A 46 -36.45 -2.01 -49.61
CA LYS A 46 -35.82 -0.70 -49.29
C LYS A 46 -34.83 -0.82 -48.14
N TRP A 47 -35.14 -1.65 -47.16
CA TRP A 47 -34.31 -1.89 -45.99
C TRP A 47 -33.01 -2.64 -46.38
N GLU A 48 -33.10 -3.63 -47.28
CA GLU A 48 -31.96 -4.47 -47.72
C GLU A 48 -30.88 -3.68 -48.48
N LYS A 49 -31.29 -2.74 -49.35
CA LYS A 49 -30.38 -1.85 -50.11
C LYS A 49 -29.61 -0.86 -49.24
N TRP A 50 -30.10 -0.62 -48.04
CA TRP A 50 -29.61 0.38 -47.14
C TRP A 50 -28.62 -0.25 -46.14
N ASN A 51 -28.84 -1.49 -45.67
CA ASN A 51 -27.97 -2.23 -44.74
C ASN A 51 -26.53 -2.45 -45.27
N HIS A 52 -26.37 -2.61 -46.59
CA HIS A 52 -25.04 -2.76 -47.22
C HIS A 52 -24.17 -1.49 -47.20
N ARG A 53 -24.66 -0.34 -46.72
CA ARG A 53 -23.92 0.94 -46.75
C ARG A 53 -23.31 1.39 -45.41
N VAL A 54 -23.55 0.73 -44.27
CA VAL A 54 -23.22 1.26 -42.93
C VAL A 54 -22.27 0.38 -42.09
N GLN A 55 -21.34 -0.30 -42.75
CA GLN A 55 -20.07 -0.60 -42.08
C GLN A 55 -19.24 0.67 -42.03
N LEU A 56 -19.31 1.38 -40.88
CA LEU A 56 -18.34 2.31 -40.26
C LEU A 56 -19.05 3.50 -39.57
N LEU A 57 -18.86 3.54 -38.23
CA LEU A 57 -18.89 4.69 -37.30
C LEU A 57 -20.17 5.09 -36.51
N LYS A 58 -19.94 5.07 -35.18
CA LYS A 58 -20.40 5.91 -34.05
C LYS A 58 -21.45 5.36 -33.07
N SER A 59 -20.93 5.12 -31.86
CA SER A 59 -21.51 4.82 -30.55
C SER A 59 -22.61 5.76 -30.07
N THR A 60 -23.71 5.20 -29.61
CA THR A 60 -24.48 5.74 -28.48
C THR A 60 -24.21 4.86 -27.26
N GLY A 61 -23.07 5.08 -26.59
CA GLY A 61 -22.77 4.45 -25.30
C GLY A 61 -23.59 5.11 -24.20
N ALA A 62 -24.19 4.33 -23.30
CA ALA A 62 -24.82 4.86 -22.09
C ALA A 62 -23.78 5.65 -21.28
N ALA A 63 -24.12 6.88 -20.87
CA ALA A 63 -23.18 7.86 -20.31
C ALA A 63 -22.48 7.40 -19.01
N ASP A 64 -23.06 6.40 -18.34
CA ASP A 64 -22.61 5.89 -17.03
C ASP A 64 -21.74 4.63 -17.14
N ARG A 65 -21.51 4.12 -18.36
CA ARG A 65 -20.59 3.00 -18.57
C ARG A 65 -19.15 3.44 -18.28
N ARG A 66 -18.40 2.63 -17.54
CA ARG A 66 -17.00 2.83 -17.18
C ARG A 66 -16.22 1.53 -17.35
N GLU A 67 -14.94 1.70 -17.61
CA GLU A 67 -13.94 0.64 -17.70
C GLU A 67 -13.08 0.68 -16.44
N GLY A 68 -12.79 -0.47 -15.86
CA GLY A 68 -11.82 -0.65 -14.79
C GLY A 68 -10.79 -1.70 -15.19
N VAL A 69 -9.72 -1.81 -14.39
CA VAL A 69 -8.69 -2.83 -14.55
C VAL A 69 -8.53 -3.55 -13.22
N MET A 70 -8.63 -4.89 -13.27
CA MET A 70 -8.23 -5.76 -12.17
C MET A 70 -6.77 -6.17 -12.40
N ASP A 71 -5.88 -5.82 -11.47
CA ASP A 71 -4.45 -6.11 -11.56
C ASP A 71 -3.81 -6.43 -10.19
N GLY A 72 -4.62 -6.84 -9.22
CA GLY A 72 -4.21 -7.14 -7.85
C GLY A 72 -3.47 -8.47 -7.69
N ASN A 73 -3.40 -9.32 -8.73
CA ASN A 73 -2.62 -10.55 -8.73
C ASN A 73 -2.01 -10.87 -10.11
N LYS A 74 -1.64 -12.14 -10.39
CA LYS A 74 -1.01 -12.53 -11.66
C LYS A 74 -1.96 -12.50 -12.85
N ILE A 75 -3.27 -12.38 -12.65
CA ILE A 75 -4.21 -12.15 -13.76
C ILE A 75 -4.42 -10.64 -13.87
N ARG A 76 -4.23 -10.08 -15.06
CA ARG A 76 -4.57 -8.70 -15.35
C ARG A 76 -5.69 -8.66 -16.38
N THR A 77 -6.77 -7.92 -16.12
CA THR A 77 -7.87 -7.83 -17.08
C THR A 77 -8.61 -6.52 -16.96
N VAL A 78 -9.04 -5.98 -18.11
CA VAL A 78 -10.07 -4.95 -18.14
C VAL A 78 -11.41 -5.55 -17.74
N PHE A 79 -12.29 -4.73 -17.18
CA PHE A 79 -13.68 -5.07 -16.91
C PHE A 79 -14.56 -3.83 -17.03
N TYR A 80 -15.87 -4.05 -17.06
CA TYR A 80 -16.85 -2.99 -17.26
C TYR A 80 -17.96 -3.05 -16.21
N ASN A 81 -18.44 -1.88 -15.77
CA ASN A 81 -19.57 -1.79 -14.84
C ASN A 81 -20.95 -2.16 -15.44
N TYR A 82 -20.97 -2.74 -16.63
CA TYR A 82 -22.13 -3.41 -17.23
C TYR A 82 -21.87 -4.92 -17.44
N GLY A 83 -20.85 -5.46 -16.77
CA GLY A 83 -20.73 -6.89 -16.47
C GLY A 83 -19.62 -7.63 -17.22
N SER A 84 -19.15 -7.11 -18.35
CA SER A 84 -18.08 -7.75 -19.14
C SER A 84 -16.72 -7.71 -18.43
N VAL A 85 -15.98 -8.81 -18.49
CA VAL A 85 -14.58 -9.00 -18.11
C VAL A 85 -13.81 -9.39 -19.37
N GLY A 86 -12.71 -8.70 -19.64
CA GLY A 86 -12.04 -8.75 -20.95
C GLY A 86 -12.65 -7.76 -21.94
N ARG A 87 -12.01 -7.64 -23.11
CA ARG A 87 -12.44 -6.76 -24.19
C ARG A 87 -12.02 -7.28 -25.57
N PRO A 88 -12.93 -7.22 -26.56
CA PRO A 88 -12.62 -7.49 -27.96
C PRO A 88 -11.36 -6.81 -28.47
N ASN A 89 -10.41 -7.61 -28.97
CA ASN A 89 -9.17 -7.18 -29.64
C ASN A 89 -8.32 -6.15 -28.85
N THR A 90 -8.40 -6.16 -27.52
CA THR A 90 -7.73 -5.16 -26.68
C THR A 90 -7.19 -5.82 -25.42
N GLU A 91 -5.91 -5.62 -25.14
CA GLU A 91 -5.28 -6.07 -23.90
C GLU A 91 -5.32 -4.99 -22.81
N PRO A 92 -5.36 -5.37 -21.52
CA PRO A 92 -5.32 -6.74 -21.00
C PRO A 92 -6.69 -7.44 -20.98
N SER A 93 -6.82 -8.64 -21.55
CA SER A 93 -8.04 -9.46 -21.50
C SER A 93 -7.74 -10.86 -20.95
N ILE A 94 -7.92 -11.00 -19.64
CA ILE A 94 -7.45 -12.16 -18.86
C ILE A 94 -5.98 -12.46 -19.22
N GLU A 95 -5.16 -11.43 -19.12
CA GLU A 95 -3.72 -11.48 -19.36
C GLU A 95 -3.04 -12.28 -18.25
N TRP A 96 -2.32 -13.35 -18.60
CA TRP A 96 -1.65 -14.19 -17.63
C TRP A 96 -0.33 -14.81 -18.14
N PRO A 97 0.79 -14.66 -17.42
CA PRO A 97 0.95 -13.83 -16.23
C PRO A 97 0.82 -12.33 -16.53
N LYS A 98 0.49 -11.53 -15.52
CA LYS A 98 0.41 -10.06 -15.59
C LYS A 98 1.64 -9.48 -16.29
N GLU A 99 1.41 -8.55 -17.21
CA GLU A 99 2.41 -7.84 -18.03
C GLU A 99 3.18 -8.71 -19.04
N SER A 100 2.76 -9.95 -19.28
CA SER A 100 3.31 -10.79 -20.36
C SER A 100 2.85 -10.38 -21.76
N GLY A 101 1.72 -9.69 -21.88
CA GLY A 101 1.00 -9.49 -23.13
C GLY A 101 0.22 -10.72 -23.61
N HIS A 102 0.14 -11.78 -22.81
CA HIS A 102 -0.54 -13.04 -23.17
C HIS A 102 -2.01 -13.02 -22.70
N GLY A 103 -2.93 -12.53 -23.53
CA GLY A 103 -4.37 -12.48 -23.23
C GLY A 103 -5.14 -13.73 -23.66
N TYR A 104 -5.87 -14.37 -22.73
CA TYR A 104 -6.52 -15.68 -22.93
C TYR A 104 -8.01 -15.61 -23.22
N ALA A 105 -8.61 -14.42 -23.25
CA ALA A 105 -10.03 -14.27 -23.49
C ALA A 105 -10.33 -13.02 -24.32
N TYR A 106 -11.40 -13.09 -25.08
CA TYR A 106 -11.94 -11.98 -25.84
C TYR A 106 -12.93 -11.16 -25.00
N GLU A 107 -13.97 -11.80 -24.48
CA GLU A 107 -14.89 -11.22 -23.50
C GLU A 107 -15.62 -12.28 -22.68
N PHE A 108 -16.06 -11.90 -21.48
CA PHE A 108 -16.75 -12.80 -20.56
C PHE A 108 -17.77 -12.03 -19.73
N GLY A 109 -19.02 -12.48 -19.65
CA GLY A 109 -20.06 -11.70 -18.95
C GLY A 109 -21.24 -12.54 -18.45
N PRO A 110 -21.94 -12.07 -17.40
CA PRO A 110 -23.10 -12.76 -16.86
C PRO A 110 -24.29 -12.73 -17.82
N ILE A 111 -24.99 -13.85 -17.87
CA ILE A 111 -26.23 -14.05 -18.61
C ILE A 111 -27.31 -14.57 -17.67
N ILE A 112 -28.45 -13.86 -17.61
CA ILE A 112 -29.62 -14.25 -16.82
C ILE A 112 -30.80 -14.39 -17.78
N GLY A 113 -31.50 -15.52 -17.69
CA GLY A 113 -32.65 -15.80 -18.55
C GLY A 113 -33.87 -16.21 -17.73
N ALA A 114 -35.07 -15.86 -18.19
CA ALA A 114 -36.30 -16.42 -17.63
C ALA A 114 -37.41 -16.60 -18.66
N LEU A 115 -38.30 -17.57 -18.40
CA LEU A 115 -39.57 -17.67 -19.13
C LEU A 115 -40.62 -16.77 -18.50
N VAL A 116 -41.22 -15.91 -19.32
CA VAL A 116 -42.27 -14.99 -18.90
C VAL A 116 -43.47 -15.08 -19.84
N VAL A 117 -44.60 -14.53 -19.39
CA VAL A 117 -45.81 -14.38 -20.21
C VAL A 117 -45.95 -12.92 -20.59
N ASP A 118 -45.94 -12.65 -21.90
CA ASP A 118 -46.07 -11.29 -22.44
C ASP A 118 -47.52 -10.77 -22.39
N ILE A 119 -47.77 -9.57 -22.93
CA ILE A 119 -49.12 -8.98 -22.97
C ILE A 119 -50.11 -9.73 -23.88
N HIS A 120 -49.62 -10.58 -24.79
CA HIS A 120 -50.46 -11.38 -25.71
C HIS A 120 -50.82 -12.74 -25.11
N GLY A 121 -50.23 -13.09 -23.96
CA GLY A 121 -50.40 -14.39 -23.30
C GLY A 121 -49.44 -15.46 -23.83
N ASP A 122 -48.47 -15.08 -24.66
CA ASP A 122 -47.45 -16.00 -25.18
C ASP A 122 -46.35 -16.20 -24.14
N THR A 123 -45.90 -17.45 -23.98
CA THR A 123 -44.75 -17.77 -23.13
C THR A 123 -43.48 -17.59 -23.92
N ILE A 124 -42.64 -16.64 -23.53
CA ILE A 124 -41.41 -16.26 -24.23
C ILE A 124 -40.21 -16.34 -23.29
N PRO A 125 -39.02 -16.77 -23.78
CA PRO A 125 -37.78 -16.55 -23.06
C PRO A 125 -37.33 -15.09 -23.24
N ILE A 126 -36.80 -14.51 -22.18
CA ILE A 126 -36.04 -13.25 -22.24
C ILE A 126 -34.68 -13.51 -21.62
N ILE A 127 -33.63 -13.08 -22.30
CA ILE A 127 -32.24 -13.14 -21.87
C ILE A 127 -31.72 -11.73 -21.61
N SER A 128 -30.87 -11.59 -20.59
CA SER A 128 -30.17 -10.35 -20.27
C SER A 128 -28.68 -10.65 -20.11
N GLU A 129 -27.88 -9.98 -20.93
CA GLU A 129 -26.46 -10.29 -21.12
C GLU A 129 -25.55 -9.07 -21.02
N ALA A 130 -24.26 -9.34 -20.80
CA ALA A 130 -23.24 -8.36 -20.38
C ALA A 130 -22.12 -8.15 -21.40
N LEU A 131 -22.40 -8.22 -22.70
CA LEU A 131 -21.37 -8.22 -23.73
C LEU A 131 -21.10 -6.86 -24.35
N ILE A 132 -19.86 -6.69 -24.82
CA ILE A 132 -19.36 -5.51 -25.52
C ILE A 132 -19.66 -5.65 -27.00
N ASP A 133 -19.37 -6.82 -27.56
CA ASP A 133 -19.66 -7.21 -28.93
C ASP A 133 -20.64 -8.40 -28.96
N GLY A 134 -21.31 -8.63 -30.09
CA GLY A 134 -22.20 -9.77 -30.26
C GLY A 134 -23.53 -9.77 -29.49
N GLY A 135 -23.73 -8.88 -28.51
CA GLY A 135 -24.94 -8.83 -27.71
C GLY A 135 -26.12 -8.03 -28.29
N ASP A 136 -27.30 -8.17 -27.68
CA ASP A 136 -28.57 -7.64 -28.18
C ASP A 136 -28.62 -6.12 -28.33
N ARG A 137 -29.17 -5.70 -29.48
CA ARG A 137 -29.31 -4.30 -29.84
C ARG A 137 -30.63 -4.02 -30.55
N SER A 138 -31.27 -2.93 -30.17
CA SER A 138 -32.40 -2.38 -30.91
C SER A 138 -32.02 -2.06 -32.35
N PRO A 139 -33.01 -1.94 -33.24
CA PRO A 139 -32.78 -1.38 -34.57
C PRO A 139 -32.09 0.01 -34.52
N SER A 140 -32.26 0.79 -33.47
CA SER A 140 -31.57 2.09 -33.37
C SER A 140 -30.10 2.00 -32.93
N GLY A 141 -29.59 0.80 -32.61
CA GLY A 141 -28.25 0.57 -32.07
C GLY A 141 -28.15 0.70 -30.54
N LYS A 142 -29.25 1.05 -29.86
CA LYS A 142 -29.37 0.97 -28.38
C LYS A 142 -29.12 -0.47 -27.93
N VAL A 143 -28.27 -0.66 -26.94
CA VAL A 143 -27.96 -1.98 -26.35
C VAL A 143 -29.11 -2.42 -25.45
N TRP A 144 -29.57 -3.65 -25.63
CA TRP A 144 -30.62 -4.34 -24.86
C TRP A 144 -30.05 -5.31 -23.81
N GLY A 145 -28.81 -5.09 -23.37
CA GLY A 145 -28.19 -5.78 -22.25
C GLY A 145 -28.17 -4.95 -20.96
N TRP A 146 -27.31 -5.35 -20.01
CA TRP A 146 -27.15 -4.68 -18.72
C TRP A 146 -26.74 -3.20 -18.85
N GLN A 147 -27.25 -2.38 -17.94
CA GLN A 147 -26.89 -0.98 -17.80
C GLN A 147 -26.49 -0.68 -16.35
N PRO A 148 -25.41 0.10 -16.15
CA PRO A 148 -25.01 0.48 -14.80
C PRO A 148 -26.08 1.37 -14.16
N LEU A 149 -26.25 1.24 -12.85
CA LEU A 149 -27.10 2.12 -12.06
C LEU A 149 -26.33 3.42 -11.73
N PRO A 150 -26.82 4.61 -12.14
CA PRO A 150 -26.07 5.86 -11.98
C PRO A 150 -25.71 6.21 -10.53
N GLN A 151 -26.54 5.78 -9.56
CA GLN A 151 -26.32 6.03 -8.13
C GLN A 151 -25.14 5.26 -7.53
N TYR A 152 -24.63 4.24 -8.23
CA TYR A 152 -23.44 3.46 -7.84
C TYR A 152 -22.19 3.87 -8.63
N LEU A 153 -22.24 5.03 -9.28
CA LEU A 153 -21.13 5.60 -10.03
C LEU A 153 -20.73 6.96 -9.45
N ASN A 154 -19.43 7.16 -9.24
CA ASN A 154 -18.90 8.52 -9.15
C ASN A 154 -18.73 9.08 -10.56
N THR A 155 -19.56 10.06 -10.93
CA THR A 155 -19.53 10.65 -12.27
C THR A 155 -18.22 11.36 -12.62
N ASN A 156 -17.44 11.75 -11.61
CA ASN A 156 -16.12 12.37 -11.78
C ASN A 156 -14.99 11.35 -11.93
N SER A 157 -15.27 10.06 -11.70
CA SER A 157 -14.30 8.98 -11.84
C SER A 157 -14.32 8.41 -13.26
N PRO A 158 -13.14 8.14 -13.86
CA PRO A 158 -13.04 7.40 -15.11
C PRO A 158 -13.24 5.89 -14.95
N THR A 159 -13.23 5.38 -13.72
CA THR A 159 -13.38 3.94 -13.41
C THR A 159 -14.65 3.66 -12.60
N PRO A 160 -15.13 2.40 -12.57
CA PRO A 160 -16.03 1.90 -11.52
C PRO A 160 -15.41 2.06 -10.13
N ALA A 161 -16.17 1.77 -9.07
CA ALA A 161 -15.65 1.84 -7.71
C ALA A 161 -14.61 0.74 -7.47
N MET A 162 -13.40 1.14 -7.07
CA MET A 162 -12.25 0.27 -6.77
C MET A 162 -11.82 0.45 -5.31
N SER A 163 -11.46 -0.64 -4.62
CA SER A 163 -11.08 -0.59 -3.20
C SER A 163 -9.80 0.24 -2.93
N ASN A 164 -8.88 0.27 -3.90
CA ASN A 164 -7.63 1.01 -3.86
C ASN A 164 -7.73 2.47 -4.34
N ASN A 165 -8.93 2.92 -4.76
CA ASN A 165 -9.15 4.27 -5.26
C ASN A 165 -10.42 4.88 -4.64
N PRO A 166 -10.34 5.49 -3.45
CA PRO A 166 -11.48 6.12 -2.80
C PRO A 166 -12.17 7.21 -3.62
N ASP A 167 -11.44 7.91 -4.51
CA ASP A 167 -12.01 8.92 -5.41
C ASP A 167 -12.95 8.31 -6.45
N SER A 168 -12.91 6.98 -6.65
CA SER A 168 -13.86 6.27 -7.52
C SER A 168 -15.21 5.97 -6.87
N TRP A 169 -15.35 6.17 -5.54
CA TRP A 169 -16.53 5.74 -4.79
C TRP A 169 -17.73 6.69 -4.97
N PRO A 170 -18.96 6.17 -5.05
CA PRO A 170 -20.17 6.99 -5.14
C PRO A 170 -20.37 7.86 -3.90
N LEU A 171 -20.46 9.17 -4.09
CA LEU A 171 -20.55 10.17 -3.02
C LEU A 171 -22.00 10.62 -2.71
N THR A 172 -22.99 9.82 -3.10
CA THR A 172 -24.41 10.15 -2.88
C THR A 172 -24.82 9.85 -1.43
N VAL A 173 -25.31 10.85 -0.70
CA VAL A 173 -25.84 10.67 0.67
C VAL A 173 -27.23 10.06 0.61
N SER A 174 -27.31 8.73 0.67
CA SER A 174 -28.56 7.97 0.68
C SER A 174 -28.36 6.65 1.42
N THR A 175 -29.35 6.20 2.19
CA THR A 175 -29.34 4.86 2.80
C THR A 175 -29.39 3.74 1.77
N THR A 176 -29.69 4.05 0.51
CA THR A 176 -29.62 3.12 -0.63
C THR A 176 -28.23 3.07 -1.29
N ASN A 177 -27.33 4.00 -0.95
CA ASN A 177 -25.93 3.95 -1.37
C ASN A 177 -25.17 3.03 -0.40
N PRO A 178 -24.66 1.86 -0.84
CA PRO A 178 -23.99 0.92 0.05
C PRO A 178 -22.67 1.46 0.61
N PHE A 179 -22.11 2.52 0.02
CA PHE A 179 -20.91 3.19 0.52
C PHE A 179 -21.21 4.18 1.65
N PHE A 180 -22.46 4.64 1.79
CA PHE A 180 -22.79 5.67 2.76
C PHE A 180 -22.85 5.08 4.18
N ASN A 181 -22.06 5.65 5.09
CA ASN A 181 -22.12 5.34 6.51
C ASN A 181 -23.20 6.20 7.18
N PRO A 182 -24.34 5.65 7.64
CA PRO A 182 -25.38 6.43 8.29
C PRO A 182 -24.97 6.96 9.67
N ASP A 183 -23.94 6.35 10.29
CA ASP A 183 -23.48 6.65 11.65
C ASP A 183 -22.18 7.48 11.67
N PHE A 184 -21.86 8.15 10.56
CA PHE A 184 -20.63 8.93 10.40
C PHE A 184 -20.50 10.04 11.46
N THR A 185 -19.28 10.21 11.98
CA THR A 185 -18.95 11.23 13.00
C THR A 185 -18.09 12.37 12.43
N SER A 186 -17.56 12.20 11.22
CA SER A 186 -16.75 13.16 10.48
C SER A 186 -16.97 13.01 8.97
N ASP A 187 -16.41 13.92 8.16
CA ASP A 187 -16.48 13.74 6.69
C ASP A 187 -15.56 12.61 6.19
N LEU A 188 -14.61 12.13 7.00
CA LEU A 188 -13.65 11.07 6.63
C LEU A 188 -14.24 9.66 6.68
N ASP A 189 -15.20 9.41 7.58
CA ASP A 189 -15.88 8.11 7.77
C ASP A 189 -17.26 8.07 7.11
N LYS A 190 -17.59 9.09 6.31
CA LYS A 190 -18.89 9.29 5.67
C LYS A 190 -19.16 8.33 4.51
N PHE A 191 -18.11 7.97 3.77
CA PHE A 191 -18.16 6.98 2.70
C PHE A 191 -17.11 5.92 2.97
N LEU A 192 -17.56 4.68 3.08
CA LEU A 192 -16.75 3.52 3.43
C LEU A 192 -16.95 2.42 2.39
N TRP A 193 -15.94 1.60 2.16
CA TRP A 193 -16.04 0.49 1.21
C TRP A 193 -17.16 -0.49 1.63
N PRO A 194 -18.07 -0.88 0.73
CA PRO A 194 -19.14 -1.82 1.05
C PRO A 194 -18.56 -3.24 1.08
N GLY A 195 -17.81 -3.58 2.11
CA GLY A 195 -17.19 -4.89 2.28
C GLY A 195 -18.18 -6.03 2.37
N ILE A 196 -17.79 -7.22 1.91
CA ILE A 196 -18.60 -8.45 2.10
C ILE A 196 -18.76 -8.79 3.60
N ASP A 197 -17.75 -8.45 4.42
CA ASP A 197 -17.75 -8.60 5.88
C ASP A 197 -18.29 -7.38 6.63
N GLY A 198 -18.82 -6.39 5.91
CA GLY A 198 -19.41 -5.19 6.48
C GLY A 198 -18.79 -3.88 5.97
N LEU A 199 -19.44 -2.78 6.33
CA LEU A 199 -19.06 -1.44 5.89
C LEU A 199 -17.66 -1.06 6.42
N GLY A 200 -16.79 -0.58 5.52
CA GLY A 200 -15.40 -0.21 5.80
C GLY A 200 -14.40 -1.36 5.78
N LYS A 201 -14.82 -2.60 5.51
CA LYS A 201 -13.95 -3.78 5.44
C LYS A 201 -13.60 -4.12 4.00
N ILE A 202 -12.32 -4.30 3.70
CA ILE A 202 -11.84 -4.79 2.41
C ILE A 202 -11.25 -6.17 2.67
N SER A 203 -11.76 -7.21 2.01
CA SER A 203 -11.42 -8.61 2.28
C SER A 203 -10.33 -9.13 1.34
N ALA A 204 -10.22 -8.58 0.11
CA ALA A 204 -9.16 -8.94 -0.84
C ALA A 204 -8.19 -7.78 -1.13
N ASP A 205 -7.00 -8.07 -1.66
CA ASP A 205 -5.97 -7.07 -1.96
C ASP A 205 -6.43 -6.05 -3.01
N LEU A 206 -7.29 -6.47 -3.95
CA LEU A 206 -8.00 -5.59 -4.86
C LEU A 206 -9.45 -6.05 -5.02
N GLU A 207 -10.38 -5.11 -4.90
CA GLU A 207 -11.80 -5.33 -5.16
C GLU A 207 -12.38 -4.25 -6.08
N ALA A 208 -13.37 -4.64 -6.87
CA ALA A 208 -14.23 -3.72 -7.62
C ALA A 208 -15.68 -3.98 -7.26
N PHE A 209 -16.50 -2.94 -7.23
CA PHE A 209 -17.94 -3.05 -6.92
C PHE A 209 -18.79 -2.18 -7.84
N TRP A 210 -19.88 -2.74 -8.35
CA TRP A 210 -20.88 -1.99 -9.13
C TRP A 210 -22.24 -2.67 -9.10
N VAL A 211 -23.26 -1.95 -9.55
CA VAL A 211 -24.62 -2.47 -9.70
C VAL A 211 -25.16 -2.13 -11.08
N MET A 212 -25.86 -3.08 -11.69
CA MET A 212 -26.45 -2.96 -13.03
C MET A 212 -27.85 -3.57 -13.09
N ASP A 213 -28.69 -3.13 -14.02
CA ASP A 213 -30.03 -3.68 -14.28
C ASP A 213 -30.30 -3.82 -15.79
N ASP A 214 -31.38 -4.52 -16.15
CA ASP A 214 -31.78 -4.81 -17.53
C ASP A 214 -32.90 -3.89 -18.03
N ARG A 215 -33.12 -2.75 -17.35
CA ARG A 215 -34.28 -1.85 -17.54
C ARG A 215 -34.49 -1.38 -18.97
N ASP A 216 -33.42 -1.36 -19.76
CA ASP A 216 -33.38 -0.82 -21.12
C ASP A 216 -33.65 -1.88 -22.20
N ASN A 217 -33.77 -3.16 -21.83
CA ASN A 217 -34.13 -4.24 -22.74
C ASN A 217 -35.62 -4.15 -23.12
N ASP A 218 -35.92 -3.34 -24.14
CA ASP A 218 -37.26 -3.10 -24.65
C ASP A 218 -37.63 -3.99 -25.86
N GLU A 219 -36.90 -5.09 -26.07
CA GLU A 219 -37.09 -6.04 -27.18
C GLU A 219 -38.48 -6.69 -27.18
N PHE A 220 -38.96 -7.08 -26.01
CA PHE A 220 -40.21 -7.83 -25.84
C PHE A 220 -41.32 -6.95 -25.30
N GLU A 221 -42.58 -7.26 -25.64
CA GLU A 221 -43.77 -6.62 -25.05
C GLU A 221 -44.10 -7.19 -23.65
N TYR A 222 -43.08 -7.30 -22.79
CA TYR A 222 -43.19 -7.74 -21.39
C TYR A 222 -42.93 -6.57 -20.43
N TYR A 223 -43.87 -6.29 -19.52
CA TYR A 223 -43.85 -5.16 -18.58
C TYR A 223 -43.63 -5.70 -17.15
N PRO A 224 -42.39 -5.76 -16.63
CA PRO A 224 -42.11 -6.31 -15.30
C PRO A 224 -42.65 -5.44 -14.14
N PHE A 225 -42.79 -4.13 -14.36
CA PHE A 225 -43.29 -3.18 -13.36
C PHE A 225 -44.72 -2.72 -13.73
N ILE A 226 -45.66 -2.89 -12.81
CA ILE A 226 -47.09 -2.63 -13.03
C ILE A 226 -47.36 -1.13 -13.26
N ASN A 227 -46.62 -0.27 -12.57
CA ASN A 227 -46.82 1.19 -12.59
C ASN A 227 -45.72 1.97 -13.32
N ASP A 228 -44.75 1.29 -13.94
CA ASP A 228 -43.66 1.92 -14.67
C ASP A 228 -43.36 1.16 -15.96
N SER A 229 -43.98 1.60 -17.06
CA SER A 229 -43.76 1.00 -18.37
C SER A 229 -42.42 1.39 -19.01
N SER A 230 -41.66 2.33 -18.42
CA SER A 230 -40.38 2.78 -18.96
C SER A 230 -39.23 1.81 -18.63
N ARG A 231 -39.41 1.00 -17.59
CA ARG A 231 -38.47 -0.06 -17.19
C ARG A 231 -38.95 -1.40 -17.76
N ARG A 232 -38.07 -2.03 -18.53
CA ARG A 232 -38.30 -3.23 -19.35
C ARG A 232 -37.42 -4.38 -18.86
N GLY A 233 -37.03 -5.30 -19.74
CA GLY A 233 -36.27 -6.50 -19.40
C GLY A 233 -37.06 -7.49 -18.55
N LEU A 234 -36.35 -8.39 -17.87
CA LEU A 234 -36.87 -9.27 -16.82
C LEU A 234 -37.20 -8.49 -15.54
N GLY A 235 -36.60 -7.31 -15.34
CA GLY A 235 -36.70 -6.54 -14.11
C GLY A 235 -35.76 -7.07 -13.02
N ILE A 236 -34.56 -7.45 -13.44
CA ILE A 236 -33.49 -7.98 -12.59
C ILE A 236 -32.44 -6.90 -12.36
N GLN A 237 -31.89 -6.89 -11.15
CA GLN A 237 -30.71 -6.11 -10.78
C GLN A 237 -29.59 -7.05 -10.34
N LEU A 238 -28.36 -6.76 -10.75
CA LEU A 238 -27.16 -7.48 -10.35
C LEU A 238 -26.25 -6.60 -9.50
N ASN A 239 -25.94 -7.04 -8.28
CA ASN A 239 -24.88 -6.47 -7.46
C ASN A 239 -23.60 -7.28 -7.70
N CYS A 240 -22.59 -6.65 -8.28
CA CYS A 240 -21.39 -7.33 -8.78
C CYS A 240 -20.16 -6.93 -7.96
N ARG A 241 -19.30 -7.92 -7.68
CA ARG A 241 -17.98 -7.73 -7.09
C ARG A 241 -16.93 -8.58 -7.81
N LEU A 242 -15.78 -7.97 -8.10
CA LEU A 242 -14.57 -8.69 -8.45
C LEU A 242 -13.58 -8.64 -7.28
N MET A 243 -12.87 -9.73 -7.02
CA MET A 243 -11.84 -9.81 -5.96
C MET A 243 -10.59 -10.52 -6.47
N GLN A 244 -9.42 -10.01 -6.07
CA GLN A 244 -8.12 -10.63 -6.32
C GLN A 244 -7.29 -10.65 -5.02
N PHE A 245 -6.72 -11.81 -4.75
CA PHE A 245 -5.76 -12.01 -3.67
C PHE A 245 -4.37 -12.18 -4.27
N SER A 246 -3.40 -11.45 -3.74
CA SER A 246 -1.98 -11.49 -4.11
C SER A 246 -1.23 -12.63 -3.45
N ALA A 247 -1.84 -13.28 -2.45
CA ALA A 247 -1.28 -14.42 -1.76
C ALA A 247 -1.00 -15.57 -2.75
N SER A 248 0.13 -16.26 -2.53
CA SER A 248 0.71 -17.20 -3.48
C SER A 248 -0.20 -18.38 -3.90
N LEU A 249 -1.19 -18.73 -3.08
CA LEU A 249 -2.14 -19.81 -3.36
C LEU A 249 -3.32 -19.33 -4.23
N ALA A 250 -3.59 -18.02 -4.27
CA ALA A 250 -4.76 -17.44 -4.91
C ALA A 250 -4.43 -16.44 -6.04
N GLU A 251 -3.13 -16.23 -6.30
CA GLU A 251 -2.66 -15.22 -7.25
C GLU A 251 -3.01 -15.51 -8.72
N ASP A 252 -3.48 -16.71 -9.02
CA ASP A 252 -3.91 -17.18 -10.35
C ASP A 252 -5.45 -17.29 -10.46
N ILE A 253 -6.19 -16.55 -9.63
CA ILE A 253 -7.66 -16.63 -9.52
C ILE A 253 -8.29 -15.22 -9.45
N ILE A 254 -9.37 -14.98 -10.20
CA ILE A 254 -10.29 -13.84 -9.98
C ILE A 254 -11.63 -14.38 -9.48
N PHE A 255 -12.13 -13.82 -8.39
CA PHE A 255 -13.47 -14.15 -7.88
C PHE A 255 -14.48 -13.13 -8.40
N TYR A 256 -15.52 -13.60 -9.10
CA TYR A 256 -16.65 -12.81 -9.55
C TYR A 256 -17.90 -13.22 -8.77
N ILE A 257 -18.37 -12.32 -7.89
CA ILE A 257 -19.53 -12.52 -7.04
C ILE A 257 -20.69 -11.69 -7.59
N ILE A 258 -21.82 -12.33 -7.82
CA ILE A 258 -23.02 -11.71 -8.40
C ILE A 258 -24.21 -12.04 -7.51
N GLU A 259 -24.87 -11.03 -6.98
CA GLU A 259 -26.16 -11.16 -6.30
C GLU A 259 -27.26 -10.70 -7.25
N ILE A 260 -28.15 -11.62 -7.60
CA ILE A 260 -29.28 -11.43 -8.50
C ILE A 260 -30.49 -11.07 -7.66
N GLU A 261 -31.10 -9.90 -7.92
CA GLU A 261 -32.29 -9.41 -7.23
C GLU A 261 -33.43 -9.23 -8.23
N ASN A 262 -34.61 -9.79 -7.93
CA ASN A 262 -35.82 -9.45 -8.66
C ASN A 262 -36.41 -8.15 -8.12
N VAL A 263 -36.13 -7.05 -8.80
CA VAL A 263 -36.61 -5.72 -8.41
C VAL A 263 -37.99 -5.39 -8.98
N SER A 264 -38.59 -6.31 -9.74
CA SER A 264 -39.89 -6.14 -10.39
C SER A 264 -41.10 -6.45 -9.51
N ASP A 265 -42.31 -6.15 -10.01
CA ASP A 265 -43.58 -6.49 -9.34
C ASP A 265 -44.03 -7.94 -9.62
N LYS A 266 -43.31 -8.67 -10.48
CA LYS A 266 -43.72 -9.99 -10.98
C LYS A 266 -42.76 -11.08 -10.52
N ARG A 267 -43.33 -12.22 -10.11
CA ARG A 267 -42.57 -13.44 -9.84
C ARG A 267 -42.00 -14.01 -11.14
N LEU A 268 -40.75 -14.47 -11.09
CA LEU A 268 -40.13 -15.26 -12.16
C LEU A 268 -40.08 -16.73 -11.75
N ASP A 269 -40.79 -17.60 -12.48
CA ASP A 269 -40.96 -19.01 -12.09
C ASP A 269 -39.80 -19.91 -12.52
N LYS A 270 -39.18 -19.60 -13.67
CA LYS A 270 -38.10 -20.40 -14.28
C LYS A 270 -36.99 -19.48 -14.72
N VAL A 271 -35.98 -19.35 -13.87
CA VAL A 271 -34.79 -18.53 -14.07
C VAL A 271 -33.59 -19.44 -14.28
N VAL A 272 -32.70 -19.04 -15.17
CA VAL A 272 -31.35 -19.59 -15.35
C VAL A 272 -30.34 -18.46 -15.14
N ALA A 273 -29.24 -18.77 -14.47
CA ALA A 273 -28.12 -17.85 -14.27
C ALA A 273 -26.84 -18.52 -14.73
N GLY A 274 -26.01 -17.79 -15.48
CA GLY A 274 -24.84 -18.37 -16.11
C GLY A 274 -23.87 -17.31 -16.59
N MET A 275 -22.94 -17.75 -17.44
CA MET A 275 -22.04 -16.86 -18.16
C MET A 275 -22.01 -17.18 -19.65
N PHE A 276 -21.77 -16.13 -20.43
CA PHE A 276 -21.31 -16.23 -21.80
C PHE A 276 -19.83 -15.83 -21.83
N GLY A 277 -19.01 -16.56 -22.58
CA GLY A 277 -17.59 -16.32 -22.69
C GLY A 277 -17.03 -16.63 -24.05
N ASP A 278 -15.97 -15.94 -24.43
CA ASP A 278 -15.24 -16.21 -25.67
C ASP A 278 -13.74 -16.36 -25.33
N PRO A 279 -13.28 -17.58 -25.01
CA PRO A 279 -11.87 -17.88 -24.78
C PRO A 279 -11.08 -17.78 -26.09
N HIS A 280 -9.92 -17.16 -26.04
CA HIS A 280 -8.97 -17.09 -27.16
C HIS A 280 -7.61 -17.57 -26.62
N ILE A 281 -7.42 -18.89 -26.52
CA ILE A 281 -6.15 -19.42 -26.03
C ILE A 281 -5.09 -19.20 -27.12
N GLY A 282 -3.86 -18.88 -26.72
CA GLY A 282 -2.79 -18.56 -27.67
C GLY A 282 -2.84 -17.14 -28.25
N GLY A 283 -3.91 -16.36 -28.04
CA GLY A 283 -3.97 -14.93 -28.33
C GLY A 283 -5.08 -14.51 -29.29
N PRO A 284 -5.24 -13.20 -29.54
CA PRO A 284 -6.38 -12.64 -30.30
C PRO A 284 -6.46 -13.08 -31.76
N GLY A 285 -5.39 -13.64 -32.33
CA GLY A 285 -5.29 -14.19 -33.67
C GLY A 285 -5.21 -15.73 -33.73
N ASP A 286 -5.16 -16.42 -32.60
CA ASP A 286 -5.01 -17.89 -32.50
C ASP A 286 -6.25 -18.60 -31.92
N PHE A 287 -7.43 -18.02 -32.09
CA PHE A 287 -8.72 -18.54 -31.59
C PHE A 287 -9.25 -19.77 -32.36
N SER A 288 -8.57 -20.22 -33.42
CA SER A 288 -9.19 -21.13 -34.40
C SER A 288 -9.01 -22.62 -34.10
N ASP A 289 -8.13 -22.96 -33.15
CA ASP A 289 -7.79 -24.32 -32.74
C ASP A 289 -7.98 -24.60 -31.24
N ASP A 290 -8.72 -23.73 -30.55
CA ASP A 290 -9.13 -23.90 -29.16
C ASP A 290 -9.83 -25.24 -28.91
N TYR A 291 -9.55 -25.83 -27.74
CA TYR A 291 -10.26 -26.96 -27.17
C TYR A 291 -11.08 -26.51 -25.97
N ALA A 292 -12.29 -27.05 -25.86
CA ALA A 292 -13.21 -26.73 -24.78
C ALA A 292 -13.68 -28.00 -24.04
N GLY A 293 -13.83 -27.88 -22.73
CA GLY A 293 -14.24 -28.99 -21.86
C GLY A 293 -15.05 -28.53 -20.65
N PHE A 294 -15.65 -29.50 -19.97
CA PHE A 294 -16.36 -29.27 -18.71
C PHE A 294 -16.25 -30.48 -17.78
N ASP A 295 -16.31 -30.21 -16.49
CA ASP A 295 -16.37 -31.18 -15.41
C ASP A 295 -17.55 -30.83 -14.50
N LYS A 296 -18.54 -31.73 -14.45
CA LYS A 296 -19.78 -31.53 -13.68
C LYS A 296 -19.57 -31.73 -12.19
N ASP A 297 -18.63 -32.58 -11.80
CA ASP A 297 -18.37 -32.86 -10.40
C ASP A 297 -17.60 -31.69 -9.77
N TYR A 298 -16.75 -31.01 -10.57
CA TYR A 298 -16.05 -29.79 -10.19
C TYR A 298 -16.85 -28.49 -10.42
N ASN A 299 -18.03 -28.56 -11.07
CA ASN A 299 -18.80 -27.42 -11.56
C ASN A 299 -17.97 -26.42 -12.39
N MET A 300 -17.10 -26.94 -13.27
CA MET A 300 -16.10 -26.15 -13.98
C MET A 300 -16.18 -26.35 -15.49
N VAL A 301 -15.99 -25.29 -16.24
CA VAL A 301 -15.74 -25.31 -17.70
C VAL A 301 -14.34 -24.77 -17.96
N TYR A 302 -13.68 -25.19 -19.03
CA TYR A 302 -12.29 -24.79 -19.31
C TYR A 302 -11.95 -24.82 -20.80
N SER A 303 -11.01 -23.97 -21.20
CA SER A 303 -10.43 -23.90 -22.54
C SER A 303 -8.90 -24.08 -22.50
N TYR A 304 -8.35 -24.66 -23.56
CA TYR A 304 -6.91 -24.89 -23.72
C TYR A 304 -6.55 -25.20 -25.18
N ASP A 305 -5.26 -25.21 -25.52
CA ASP A 305 -4.77 -25.69 -26.82
C ASP A 305 -4.18 -27.10 -26.75
N LYS A 306 -4.18 -27.80 -27.90
CA LYS A 306 -3.53 -29.11 -27.99
C LYS A 306 -2.00 -28.99 -28.01
N PRO A 307 -1.27 -30.02 -27.55
CA PRO A 307 0.18 -30.05 -27.66
C PRO A 307 0.67 -29.84 -29.09
N GLY A 308 1.52 -28.83 -29.27
CA GLY A 308 2.11 -28.47 -30.56
C GLY A 308 1.31 -27.47 -31.40
N SER A 309 0.23 -26.89 -30.87
CA SER A 309 -0.41 -25.70 -31.45
C SER A 309 0.54 -24.49 -31.49
N SER A 310 0.24 -23.56 -32.41
CA SER A 310 0.90 -22.25 -32.43
C SER A 310 0.42 -21.38 -31.27
N ASN A 311 0.89 -20.13 -31.22
CA ASN A 311 0.32 -19.04 -30.44
C ASN A 311 0.88 -17.73 -30.99
N ASP A 312 0.12 -16.65 -30.84
CA ASP A 312 0.52 -15.30 -31.25
C ASP A 312 1.73 -14.78 -30.45
N TYR A 313 1.97 -15.34 -29.27
CA TYR A 313 3.02 -14.89 -28.36
C TYR A 313 4.41 -15.43 -28.74
N GLY A 314 4.47 -16.49 -29.55
CA GLY A 314 5.72 -17.17 -29.92
C GLY A 314 6.38 -17.96 -28.78
N ILE A 315 5.61 -18.36 -27.75
CA ILE A 315 6.10 -19.14 -26.61
C ILE A 315 5.98 -20.66 -26.84
N PRO A 316 6.79 -21.49 -26.16
CA PRO A 316 6.59 -22.93 -26.16
C PRO A 316 5.22 -23.33 -25.62
N TYR A 317 4.65 -24.42 -26.15
CA TYR A 317 3.34 -24.93 -25.73
C TYR A 317 3.27 -25.20 -24.22
N GLU A 318 4.37 -25.68 -23.64
CA GLU A 318 4.45 -26.02 -22.22
C GLU A 318 4.36 -24.80 -21.29
N GLU A 319 4.46 -23.59 -21.86
CA GLU A 319 4.30 -22.32 -21.16
C GLU A 319 2.92 -21.68 -21.37
N LEU A 320 2.09 -22.24 -22.26
CA LEU A 320 0.76 -21.73 -22.57
C LEU A 320 -0.27 -22.20 -21.53
N GLY A 321 -1.00 -21.24 -20.96
CA GLY A 321 -1.96 -21.48 -19.89
C GLY A 321 -3.27 -22.14 -20.33
N TRP A 322 -3.94 -22.74 -19.36
CA TRP A 322 -5.33 -23.17 -19.42
C TRP A 322 -6.20 -22.14 -18.71
N LEU A 323 -7.37 -21.83 -19.26
CA LEU A 323 -8.36 -20.94 -18.68
C LEU A 323 -9.56 -21.74 -18.19
N GLY A 324 -9.94 -21.59 -16.93
CA GLY A 324 -11.08 -22.25 -16.31
C GLY A 324 -12.06 -21.27 -15.69
N PHE A 325 -13.34 -21.66 -15.69
CA PHE A 325 -14.42 -20.97 -14.98
C PHE A 325 -15.16 -21.97 -14.10
N LYS A 326 -15.15 -21.76 -12.78
CA LYS A 326 -15.76 -22.67 -11.79
C LYS A 326 -16.88 -21.98 -11.04
N PHE A 327 -18.04 -22.62 -10.91
CA PHE A 327 -19.04 -22.20 -9.92
C PHE A 327 -18.57 -22.56 -8.51
N LEU A 328 -18.45 -21.53 -7.67
CA LEU A 328 -18.19 -21.65 -6.23
C LEU A 328 -19.50 -21.61 -5.44
N GLU A 329 -20.43 -20.78 -5.91
CA GLU A 329 -21.80 -20.69 -5.44
C GLU A 329 -22.76 -20.65 -6.62
N SER A 330 -23.85 -21.40 -6.51
CA SER A 330 -24.95 -21.42 -7.46
C SER A 330 -26.30 -21.27 -6.75
N PRO A 331 -27.36 -20.86 -7.48
CA PRO A 331 -28.72 -20.91 -6.98
C PRO A 331 -29.05 -22.26 -6.34
N LYS A 332 -29.93 -22.23 -5.35
CA LYS A 332 -30.29 -23.41 -4.57
C LYS A 332 -31.64 -23.97 -5.00
N ASP A 333 -31.79 -25.30 -4.90
CA ASP A 333 -33.07 -25.97 -5.05
C ASP A 333 -34.00 -25.69 -3.85
N SER A 334 -35.24 -26.19 -3.92
CA SER A 334 -36.22 -26.05 -2.83
C SER A 334 -35.82 -26.70 -1.50
N LEU A 335 -34.77 -27.53 -1.49
CA LEU A 335 -34.21 -28.18 -0.31
C LEU A 335 -32.98 -27.43 0.25
N GLY A 336 -32.56 -26.36 -0.43
CA GLY A 336 -31.40 -25.55 -0.05
C GLY A 336 -30.06 -26.09 -0.58
N ASN A 337 -30.05 -27.10 -1.45
CA ASN A 337 -28.83 -27.61 -2.06
C ASN A 337 -28.45 -26.74 -3.27
N GLN A 338 -27.15 -26.47 -3.44
CA GLN A 338 -26.63 -25.84 -4.65
C GLN A 338 -27.00 -26.66 -5.90
N LEU A 339 -27.50 -26.01 -6.94
CA LEU A 339 -27.83 -26.65 -8.22
C LEU A 339 -26.57 -27.05 -9.01
N GLY A 340 -25.50 -26.28 -8.88
CA GLY A 340 -24.24 -26.49 -9.60
C GLY A 340 -24.33 -26.15 -11.09
N LEU A 341 -23.42 -26.74 -11.88
CA LEU A 341 -23.42 -26.64 -13.34
C LEU A 341 -24.52 -27.54 -13.91
N THR A 342 -25.61 -26.92 -14.39
CA THR A 342 -26.79 -27.65 -14.90
C THR A 342 -26.88 -27.68 -16.42
N SER A 343 -26.15 -26.81 -17.11
CA SER A 343 -26.07 -26.77 -18.57
C SER A 343 -24.70 -26.27 -19.03
N MET A 344 -24.21 -26.81 -20.15
CA MET A 344 -23.00 -26.33 -20.84
C MET A 344 -23.12 -26.60 -22.35
N ALA A 345 -22.86 -25.55 -23.12
CA ALA A 345 -22.69 -25.62 -24.57
C ALA A 345 -21.45 -24.82 -24.99
N ALA A 346 -20.77 -25.31 -26.03
CA ALA A 346 -19.64 -24.62 -26.64
C ALA A 346 -19.85 -24.41 -28.16
N PRO A 347 -20.85 -23.62 -28.57
CA PRO A 347 -21.12 -23.37 -29.98
C PRO A 347 -19.97 -22.60 -30.65
N ILE A 348 -19.92 -22.69 -31.98
CA ILE A 348 -18.89 -22.00 -32.77
C ILE A 348 -19.29 -20.53 -32.92
N TYR A 349 -18.35 -19.61 -32.73
CA TYR A 349 -18.57 -18.18 -32.92
C TYR A 349 -19.16 -17.87 -34.32
N GLY A 350 -20.06 -16.89 -34.38
CA GLY A 350 -20.74 -16.49 -35.61
C GLY A 350 -21.84 -17.45 -36.11
N THR A 351 -22.11 -18.54 -35.39
CA THR A 351 -23.33 -19.36 -35.59
C THR A 351 -24.48 -18.82 -34.73
N ALA A 352 -25.73 -19.23 -35.01
CA ALA A 352 -26.87 -18.82 -34.19
C ALA A 352 -26.74 -19.20 -32.69
N GLY A 353 -26.01 -20.28 -32.37
CA GLY A 353 -25.69 -20.62 -30.99
C GLY A 353 -24.52 -19.84 -30.41
N GLY A 354 -23.60 -19.36 -31.26
CA GLY A 354 -22.45 -18.56 -30.86
C GLY A 354 -22.69 -17.05 -30.95
N THR A 355 -23.95 -16.62 -31.00
CA THR A 355 -24.35 -15.22 -31.01
C THR A 355 -25.46 -15.05 -29.98
N PRO A 356 -25.19 -14.38 -28.86
CA PRO A 356 -26.13 -14.33 -27.74
C PRO A 356 -27.36 -13.47 -28.00
N ALA A 357 -27.38 -12.71 -29.10
CA ALA A 357 -28.54 -11.96 -29.60
C ALA A 357 -29.73 -12.82 -30.11
N PHE A 358 -29.80 -14.11 -29.75
CA PHE A 358 -30.87 -15.03 -30.13
C PHE A 358 -31.43 -15.70 -28.87
N ASP A 359 -32.33 -15.00 -28.17
CA ASP A 359 -32.91 -15.41 -26.89
C ASP A 359 -33.47 -16.83 -26.85
N ASP A 360 -34.15 -17.26 -27.91
CA ASP A 360 -34.72 -18.61 -28.02
C ASP A 360 -33.64 -19.68 -28.09
N VAL A 361 -32.57 -19.43 -28.84
CA VAL A 361 -31.41 -20.31 -28.95
C VAL A 361 -30.63 -20.36 -27.63
N MET A 362 -30.37 -19.19 -27.03
CA MET A 362 -29.65 -19.09 -25.74
C MET A 362 -30.42 -19.81 -24.63
N TRP A 363 -31.74 -19.63 -24.59
CA TRP A 363 -32.62 -20.32 -23.65
C TRP A 363 -32.55 -21.85 -23.79
N ASP A 364 -32.61 -22.36 -25.03
CA ASP A 364 -32.55 -23.80 -25.27
C ASP A 364 -31.21 -24.42 -24.85
N LEU A 365 -30.11 -23.67 -25.00
CA LEU A 365 -28.77 -24.09 -24.59
C LEU A 365 -28.53 -23.97 -23.08
N LEU A 366 -29.12 -22.98 -22.41
CA LEU A 366 -29.06 -22.79 -20.95
C LEU A 366 -30.05 -23.67 -20.17
N LYS A 367 -30.87 -24.45 -20.88
CA LYS A 367 -31.84 -25.33 -20.24
C LYS A 367 -31.15 -26.38 -19.36
N PRO A 368 -31.58 -26.58 -18.11
CA PRO A 368 -31.02 -27.59 -17.22
C PRO A 368 -31.10 -28.99 -17.84
N GLY A 369 -29.98 -29.71 -17.83
CA GLY A 369 -29.80 -31.01 -18.48
C GLY A 369 -29.23 -30.92 -19.90
N THR A 370 -29.05 -29.72 -20.47
CA THR A 370 -28.42 -29.54 -21.78
C THR A 370 -26.90 -29.56 -21.64
N PHE A 371 -26.29 -30.66 -22.08
CA PHE A 371 -24.84 -30.79 -22.23
C PHE A 371 -24.58 -31.25 -23.67
N THR A 372 -24.04 -30.36 -24.50
CA THR A 372 -23.84 -30.64 -25.93
C THR A 372 -22.49 -31.31 -26.17
N ASP A 373 -22.39 -32.13 -27.21
CA ASP A 373 -21.09 -32.57 -27.73
C ASP A 373 -20.30 -31.35 -28.21
N ILE A 374 -19.07 -31.20 -27.72
CA ILE A 374 -18.21 -30.06 -28.02
C ILE A 374 -17.36 -30.37 -29.26
N ALA A 375 -17.53 -29.56 -30.31
CA ALA A 375 -16.62 -29.57 -31.46
C ALA A 375 -15.32 -28.89 -31.06
N GLN A 376 -14.22 -29.64 -31.06
CA GLN A 376 -12.87 -29.17 -30.73
C GLN A 376 -12.17 -28.56 -31.96
N GLU A 377 -11.07 -27.85 -31.74
CA GLU A 377 -10.31 -27.13 -32.78
C GLU A 377 -11.18 -26.12 -33.51
N LYS A 378 -11.87 -25.30 -32.73
CA LYS A 378 -12.82 -24.31 -33.21
C LYS A 378 -12.75 -23.08 -32.31
N ASP A 379 -13.13 -21.97 -32.91
CA ASP A 379 -13.52 -20.73 -32.22
C ASP A 379 -14.78 -20.98 -31.37
N ASN A 380 -14.59 -21.51 -30.16
CA ASN A 380 -15.65 -21.98 -29.27
C ASN A 380 -16.02 -20.90 -28.26
N VAL A 381 -17.27 -20.41 -28.31
CA VAL A 381 -17.80 -19.60 -27.20
C VAL A 381 -18.41 -20.49 -26.13
N PHE A 382 -18.28 -20.11 -24.87
CA PHE A 382 -18.80 -20.83 -23.72
C PHE A 382 -20.16 -20.27 -23.31
N LEU A 383 -21.13 -21.15 -23.16
CA LEU A 383 -22.43 -20.83 -22.59
C LEU A 383 -22.77 -21.89 -21.54
N PHE A 384 -22.71 -21.49 -20.27
CA PHE A 384 -22.93 -22.41 -19.16
C PHE A 384 -23.76 -21.78 -18.06
N GLY A 385 -24.57 -22.60 -17.38
CA GLY A 385 -25.59 -22.08 -16.48
C GLY A 385 -26.06 -23.04 -15.40
N SER A 386 -26.77 -22.44 -14.45
CA SER A 386 -27.38 -23.06 -13.28
C SER A 386 -28.86 -22.70 -13.22
N GLY A 387 -29.73 -23.72 -13.15
CA GLY A 387 -31.17 -23.56 -13.07
C GLY A 387 -31.93 -24.88 -13.06
N TYR A 388 -33.26 -24.89 -13.04
CA TYR A 388 -34.12 -23.72 -12.87
C TYR A 388 -34.24 -23.37 -11.39
N PHE A 389 -34.36 -22.09 -11.11
CA PHE A 389 -34.83 -21.58 -9.83
C PHE A 389 -35.92 -20.52 -10.05
N SER A 390 -36.58 -20.08 -8.98
CA SER A 390 -37.56 -19.00 -9.03
C SER A 390 -37.06 -17.78 -8.26
N LEU A 391 -37.59 -16.61 -8.60
CA LEU A 391 -37.33 -15.36 -7.88
C LEU A 391 -38.65 -14.63 -7.60
N ASP A 392 -39.04 -14.55 -6.33
CA ASP A 392 -40.13 -13.69 -5.86
C ASP A 392 -39.72 -12.20 -5.90
N PRO A 393 -40.67 -11.26 -6.01
CA PRO A 393 -40.38 -9.82 -5.90
C PRO A 393 -39.59 -9.50 -4.61
N GLY A 394 -38.43 -8.86 -4.78
CA GLY A 394 -37.49 -8.53 -3.71
C GLY A 394 -36.58 -9.68 -3.25
N GLU A 395 -36.73 -10.89 -3.81
CA GLU A 395 -35.86 -12.02 -3.50
C GLU A 395 -34.46 -11.83 -4.11
N LYS A 396 -33.44 -12.22 -3.35
CA LYS A 396 -32.03 -12.18 -3.73
C LYS A 396 -31.44 -13.58 -3.75
N VAL A 397 -30.72 -13.91 -4.81
CA VAL A 397 -29.97 -15.16 -4.93
C VAL A 397 -28.53 -14.82 -5.32
N ARG A 398 -27.57 -15.40 -4.62
CA ARG A 398 -26.15 -15.24 -4.93
C ARG A 398 -25.66 -16.34 -5.87
N PHE A 399 -24.71 -15.97 -6.69
CA PHE A 399 -24.03 -16.79 -7.65
C PHE A 399 -22.57 -16.30 -7.74
N SER A 400 -21.59 -17.20 -7.59
CA SER A 400 -20.18 -16.82 -7.59
C SER A 400 -19.35 -17.76 -8.46
N ILE A 401 -18.44 -17.17 -9.22
CA ILE A 401 -17.55 -17.85 -10.15
C ILE A 401 -16.10 -17.50 -9.82
N ALA A 402 -15.21 -18.48 -9.95
CA ALA A 402 -13.78 -18.23 -10.08
C ALA A 402 -13.37 -18.31 -11.55
N ILE A 403 -12.68 -17.28 -12.03
CA ILE A 403 -11.87 -17.30 -13.27
C ILE A 403 -10.48 -17.75 -12.86
N ILE A 404 -9.99 -18.86 -13.42
CA ILE A 404 -8.82 -19.57 -12.91
C ILE A 404 -7.85 -19.79 -14.06
N MET A 405 -6.57 -19.46 -13.84
CA MET A 405 -5.49 -19.81 -14.75
C MET A 405 -4.70 -20.99 -14.18
N GLY A 406 -4.13 -21.82 -15.05
CA GLY A 406 -3.18 -22.86 -14.66
C GLY A 406 -2.23 -23.21 -15.80
N LYS A 407 -0.99 -23.61 -15.48
CA LYS A 407 0.01 -24.05 -16.50
C LYS A 407 -0.40 -25.32 -17.25
N GLY A 408 -1.40 -26.02 -16.76
CA GLY A 408 -1.92 -27.25 -17.34
C GLY A 408 -3.09 -27.77 -16.51
N ARG A 409 -3.61 -28.94 -16.91
CA ARG A 409 -4.79 -29.53 -16.25
C ARG A 409 -4.63 -29.67 -14.73
N ASP A 410 -3.56 -30.29 -14.25
CA ASP A 410 -3.42 -30.56 -12.82
C ASP A 410 -3.32 -29.26 -11.99
N ASP A 411 -2.62 -28.26 -12.52
CA ASP A 411 -2.48 -26.93 -11.90
C ASP A 411 -3.81 -26.17 -11.87
N LEU A 412 -4.58 -26.23 -12.98
CA LEU A 412 -5.91 -25.64 -13.06
C LEU A 412 -6.86 -26.23 -12.01
N TYR A 413 -6.86 -27.56 -11.84
CA TYR A 413 -7.71 -28.23 -10.84
C TYR A 413 -7.24 -27.94 -9.41
N SER A 414 -5.93 -27.86 -9.17
CA SER A 414 -5.39 -27.41 -7.87
C SER A 414 -5.85 -26.00 -7.53
N ASN A 415 -5.75 -25.06 -8.47
CA ASN A 415 -6.22 -23.68 -8.29
C ASN A 415 -7.75 -23.62 -8.12
N ALA A 416 -8.49 -24.51 -8.78
CA ALA A 416 -9.93 -24.66 -8.59
C ALA A 416 -10.32 -25.15 -7.19
N ASP A 417 -9.54 -26.05 -6.59
CA ASP A 417 -9.74 -26.50 -5.21
C ASP A 417 -9.45 -25.37 -4.23
N ILE A 418 -8.36 -24.62 -4.43
CA ILE A 418 -8.05 -23.43 -3.63
C ILE A 418 -9.16 -22.37 -3.74
N ALA A 419 -9.70 -22.13 -4.93
CA ALA A 419 -10.82 -21.21 -5.12
C ALA A 419 -12.04 -21.62 -4.27
N GLN A 420 -12.34 -22.92 -4.21
CA GLN A 420 -13.44 -23.45 -3.39
C GLN A 420 -13.16 -23.27 -1.90
N GLU A 421 -11.95 -23.57 -1.43
CA GLU A 421 -11.59 -23.38 -0.03
C GLU A 421 -11.71 -21.91 0.40
N ILE A 422 -11.24 -20.97 -0.43
CA ILE A 422 -11.37 -19.53 -0.16
C ILE A 422 -12.84 -19.13 -0.07
N TYR A 423 -13.68 -19.63 -0.98
CA TYR A 423 -15.13 -19.41 -0.92
C TYR A 423 -15.75 -19.98 0.36
N ASP A 424 -15.43 -21.23 0.71
CA ASP A 424 -15.97 -21.92 1.90
C ASP A 424 -15.56 -21.20 3.21
N LEU A 425 -14.44 -20.48 3.18
CA LEU A 425 -13.97 -19.59 4.25
C LEU A 425 -14.60 -18.19 4.19
N ASN A 426 -15.64 -17.98 3.38
CA ASN A 426 -16.28 -16.68 3.16
C ASN A 426 -15.28 -15.60 2.70
N TYR A 427 -14.34 -15.98 1.83
CA TYR A 427 -13.28 -15.13 1.30
C TYR A 427 -12.31 -14.60 2.36
N LYS A 428 -12.25 -15.24 3.54
CA LYS A 428 -11.28 -14.96 4.60
C LYS A 428 -10.01 -15.77 4.37
N PHE A 429 -9.03 -15.14 3.73
CA PHE A 429 -7.74 -15.74 3.41
C PHE A 429 -6.61 -15.05 4.18
N THR A 430 -5.42 -15.66 4.19
CA THR A 430 -4.23 -15.08 4.83
C THR A 430 -3.91 -13.75 4.13
N LYS A 431 -3.54 -12.74 4.90
CA LYS A 431 -3.29 -11.39 4.40
C LYS A 431 -1.91 -10.96 4.83
N ALA A 432 -1.20 -10.26 3.94
CA ALA A 432 0.02 -9.59 4.34
C ALA A 432 -0.21 -8.58 5.48
N PRO A 433 0.79 -8.36 6.34
CA PRO A 433 0.69 -7.32 7.35
C PRO A 433 0.37 -5.96 6.73
N ASP A 434 -0.36 -5.12 7.47
CA ASP A 434 -0.72 -3.79 6.99
C ASP A 434 0.53 -2.97 6.62
N PRO A 435 0.55 -2.27 5.48
CA PRO A 435 1.72 -1.50 5.06
C PRO A 435 1.97 -0.30 5.98
N PRO A 436 3.23 -0.05 6.40
CA PRO A 436 3.55 1.03 7.33
C PRO A 436 3.44 2.41 6.68
N ILE A 437 3.26 3.48 7.46
CA ILE A 437 3.33 4.85 6.92
C ILE A 437 4.78 5.32 6.92
N VAL A 438 5.31 5.64 5.74
CA VAL A 438 6.73 5.98 5.51
C VAL A 438 6.89 7.46 5.19
N THR A 439 7.92 8.08 5.77
CA THR A 439 8.41 9.41 5.38
C THR A 439 9.86 9.35 4.95
N ALA A 440 10.22 10.09 3.90
CA ALA A 440 11.60 10.28 3.46
C ALA A 440 12.08 11.72 3.70
N VAL A 441 13.30 11.85 4.21
CA VAL A 441 13.95 13.12 4.51
C VAL A 441 15.19 13.27 3.61
N PRO A 442 15.26 14.32 2.77
CA PRO A 442 16.43 14.60 1.95
C PRO A 442 17.60 15.16 2.78
N GLY A 443 18.77 14.53 2.61
CA GLY A 443 20.06 14.97 3.13
C GLY A 443 21.05 15.34 2.02
N ASP A 444 22.24 15.78 2.42
CA ASP A 444 23.35 16.02 1.49
C ASP A 444 24.11 14.71 1.26
N GLY A 445 23.91 14.10 0.09
CA GLY A 445 24.47 12.78 -0.24
C GLY A 445 23.84 11.61 0.53
N GLU A 446 22.70 11.83 1.17
CA GLU A 446 21.98 10.81 1.91
C GLU A 446 20.45 11.02 1.90
N VAL A 447 19.70 9.95 2.12
CA VAL A 447 18.26 9.95 2.36
C VAL A 447 17.98 9.19 3.64
N THR A 448 17.21 9.77 4.55
CA THR A 448 16.75 9.07 5.76
C THR A 448 15.27 8.75 5.64
N LEU A 449 14.92 7.48 5.77
CA LEU A 449 13.55 6.98 5.87
C LEU A 449 13.19 6.79 7.34
N TYR A 450 11.94 7.03 7.70
CA TYR A 450 11.35 6.59 8.96
C TYR A 450 9.89 6.21 8.78
N TRP A 451 9.38 5.31 9.63
CA TRP A 451 8.03 4.78 9.51
C TRP A 451 7.38 4.45 10.86
N ASP A 452 6.06 4.29 10.85
CA ASP A 452 5.28 3.93 12.05
C ASP A 452 5.28 2.42 12.36
N THR A 453 4.67 2.05 13.49
CA THR A 453 4.61 0.66 13.99
C THR A 453 3.30 -0.06 13.65
N SER A 454 2.48 0.52 12.76
CA SER A 454 1.12 0.02 12.46
C SER A 454 1.13 -1.44 12.00
N SER A 455 2.09 -1.83 11.16
CA SER A 455 2.28 -3.20 10.67
C SER A 455 2.51 -4.22 11.78
N GLU A 456 3.16 -3.84 12.87
CA GLU A 456 3.53 -4.76 13.96
C GLU A 456 2.32 -5.25 14.76
N GLN A 457 1.21 -4.51 14.65
CA GLN A 457 -0.07 -4.78 15.29
C GLN A 457 -1.09 -5.33 14.28
N SER A 458 -0.66 -5.70 13.07
CA SER A 458 -1.54 -6.30 12.08
C SER A 458 -1.93 -7.71 12.52
N PHE A 459 -3.24 -7.99 12.54
CA PHE A 459 -3.81 -9.26 12.97
C PHE A 459 -4.30 -10.04 11.76
N ASP A 460 -3.78 -11.25 11.57
CA ASP A 460 -4.25 -12.16 10.55
C ASP A 460 -5.49 -12.93 11.06
N GLU A 461 -6.65 -12.67 10.47
CA GLU A 461 -7.92 -13.32 10.85
C GLU A 461 -7.94 -14.83 10.55
N PHE A 462 -7.19 -15.29 9.55
CA PHE A 462 -7.11 -16.69 9.17
C PHE A 462 -6.31 -17.50 10.20
N PHE A 463 -5.20 -16.95 10.71
CA PHE A 463 -4.40 -17.57 11.76
C PHE A 463 -4.87 -17.26 13.17
N GLN A 464 -5.75 -16.26 13.33
CA GLN A 464 -6.14 -15.71 14.63
C GLN A 464 -4.89 -15.30 15.45
N ALA A 465 -3.91 -14.68 14.78
CA ALA A 465 -2.59 -14.40 15.34
C ALA A 465 -2.01 -13.08 14.81
N TYR A 466 -1.07 -12.52 15.57
CA TYR A 466 -0.18 -11.45 15.11
C TYR A 466 1.11 -12.10 14.60
N ASP A 467 1.23 -12.23 13.28
CA ASP A 467 2.27 -13.04 12.63
C ASP A 467 3.29 -12.21 11.82
N PHE A 468 3.22 -10.87 11.92
CA PHE A 468 4.24 -9.94 11.42
C PHE A 468 5.65 -10.39 11.83
N GLN A 469 6.59 -10.42 10.89
CA GLN A 469 7.97 -10.85 11.11
C GLN A 469 8.98 -9.71 10.96
N GLY A 470 8.78 -8.78 10.01
CA GLY A 470 9.75 -7.72 9.81
C GLY A 470 9.45 -6.76 8.67
N TYR A 471 10.45 -5.91 8.37
CA TYR A 471 10.41 -4.91 7.31
C TYR A 471 11.46 -5.17 6.22
N LYS A 472 11.12 -4.83 4.98
CA LYS A 472 12.07 -4.76 3.85
C LYS A 472 12.06 -3.37 3.23
N ILE A 473 13.23 -2.90 2.83
CA ILE A 473 13.43 -1.59 2.23
C ILE A 473 13.88 -1.79 0.79
N TYR A 474 13.23 -1.09 -0.12
CA TYR A 474 13.51 -1.12 -1.55
C TYR A 474 13.85 0.27 -2.06
N LYS A 475 14.64 0.33 -3.13
CA LYS A 475 15.08 1.57 -3.77
C LYS A 475 14.97 1.46 -5.28
N SER A 476 14.47 2.51 -5.91
CA SER A 476 14.27 2.62 -7.35
C SER A 476 14.69 4.01 -7.84
N THR A 477 15.09 4.09 -9.11
CA THR A 477 15.30 5.36 -9.85
C THR A 477 14.30 5.55 -10.99
N ASP A 478 13.41 4.59 -11.22
CA ASP A 478 12.51 4.50 -12.37
C ASP A 478 11.03 4.42 -11.96
N LYS A 479 10.68 5.06 -10.83
CA LYS A 479 9.32 5.09 -10.26
C LYS A 479 8.79 3.73 -9.81
N GLY A 480 9.68 2.81 -9.46
CA GLY A 480 9.32 1.49 -8.95
C GLY A 480 9.09 0.44 -10.04
N GLN A 481 9.56 0.67 -11.27
CA GLN A 481 9.62 -0.39 -12.29
C GLN A 481 10.66 -1.45 -11.90
N THR A 482 11.79 -1.02 -11.33
CA THR A 482 12.80 -1.91 -10.74
C THR A 482 13.16 -1.47 -9.33
N TRP A 483 13.23 -2.42 -8.40
CA TRP A 483 13.47 -2.17 -6.96
C TRP A 483 14.82 -2.69 -6.45
N GLY A 484 15.59 -3.35 -7.32
CA GLY A 484 16.86 -3.99 -6.99
C GLY A 484 17.21 -5.10 -7.98
N PRO A 485 18.20 -5.95 -7.66
CA PRO A 485 18.45 -7.18 -8.43
C PRO A 485 17.21 -8.07 -8.44
N ILE A 486 16.84 -8.55 -9.63
CA ILE A 486 15.71 -9.46 -9.83
C ILE A 486 16.00 -10.82 -9.17
N ILE A 487 15.00 -11.37 -8.49
CA ILE A 487 14.94 -12.74 -8.00
C ILE A 487 14.08 -13.52 -8.98
N THR A 488 14.61 -14.62 -9.50
CA THR A 488 13.88 -15.51 -10.40
C THR A 488 13.57 -16.86 -9.76
N ASP A 489 12.54 -17.51 -10.26
CA ASP A 489 12.28 -18.93 -9.99
C ASP A 489 13.25 -19.85 -10.75
N ALA A 490 13.08 -21.16 -10.56
CA ALA A 490 13.91 -22.18 -11.23
C ALA A 490 13.78 -22.17 -12.76
N PHE A 491 12.75 -21.53 -13.30
CA PHE A 491 12.47 -21.43 -14.73
C PHE A 491 12.92 -20.08 -15.32
N GLY A 492 13.43 -19.17 -14.50
CA GLY A 492 13.89 -17.85 -14.93
C GLY A 492 12.81 -16.78 -14.94
N LYS A 493 11.60 -17.06 -14.42
CA LYS A 493 10.54 -16.07 -14.25
C LYS A 493 10.85 -15.17 -13.06
N GLU A 494 10.67 -13.87 -13.23
CA GLU A 494 10.80 -12.88 -12.16
C GLU A 494 9.72 -13.07 -11.08
N ILE A 495 10.15 -13.21 -9.83
CA ILE A 495 9.29 -13.40 -8.64
C ILE A 495 9.36 -12.19 -7.70
N GLY A 496 10.39 -11.37 -7.82
CA GLY A 496 10.51 -10.13 -7.04
C GLY A 496 11.92 -9.57 -7.08
N PHE A 497 12.24 -8.73 -6.10
CA PHE A 497 13.53 -8.04 -6.03
C PHE A 497 14.23 -8.33 -4.72
N LYS A 498 15.56 -8.37 -4.77
CA LYS A 498 16.37 -8.36 -3.56
C LYS A 498 16.26 -6.98 -2.88
N PRO A 499 15.83 -6.90 -1.61
CA PRO A 499 15.70 -5.64 -0.91
C PRO A 499 17.08 -4.99 -0.66
N LEU A 500 17.09 -3.67 -0.55
CA LEU A 500 18.25 -2.88 -0.13
C LEU A 500 18.66 -3.21 1.32
N ALA A 501 17.66 -3.37 2.20
CA ALA A 501 17.82 -3.75 3.59
C ALA A 501 16.61 -4.58 4.07
N GLN A 502 16.82 -5.46 5.04
CA GLN A 502 15.78 -6.24 5.70
C GLN A 502 16.06 -6.28 7.19
N PHE A 503 15.01 -6.09 7.98
CA PHE A 503 15.03 -6.13 9.43
C PHE A 503 13.94 -7.07 9.93
N ASP A 504 14.25 -7.87 10.93
CA ASP A 504 13.34 -8.87 11.48
C ASP A 504 13.34 -8.90 13.01
N LYS A 505 12.25 -9.40 13.58
CA LYS A 505 12.13 -9.64 15.02
C LYS A 505 13.27 -10.52 15.52
N ILE A 506 13.66 -10.33 16.77
CA ILE A 506 14.59 -11.25 17.44
C ILE A 506 13.74 -12.35 18.08
N ASP A 507 13.58 -13.46 17.37
CA ASP A 507 12.80 -14.61 17.82
C ASP A 507 13.33 -15.93 17.23
N ASP A 508 12.53 -16.99 17.28
CA ASP A 508 12.89 -18.32 16.76
C ASP A 508 12.63 -18.45 15.24
N VAL A 509 12.10 -17.40 14.59
CA VAL A 509 11.74 -17.38 13.16
C VAL A 509 12.82 -16.62 12.37
N SER A 510 13.71 -17.35 11.71
CA SER A 510 14.78 -16.75 10.91
C SER A 510 15.27 -17.69 9.80
N GLY A 511 16.12 -17.18 8.91
CA GLY A 511 16.72 -17.94 7.82
C GLY A 511 15.77 -18.14 6.63
N LEU A 512 15.92 -19.27 5.93
CA LEU A 512 15.06 -19.59 4.78
C LEU A 512 13.81 -20.32 5.26
N PHE A 513 12.66 -19.91 4.72
CA PHE A 513 11.41 -20.63 4.88
C PHE A 513 11.57 -22.09 4.42
N PRO A 514 11.01 -23.08 5.15
CA PRO A 514 11.27 -24.50 4.88
C PRO A 514 10.84 -24.92 3.47
N TYR A 515 9.75 -24.35 2.96
CA TYR A 515 9.20 -24.67 1.64
C TYR A 515 9.65 -23.64 0.60
N ASP A 516 9.74 -24.08 -0.64
CA ASP A 516 9.96 -23.23 -1.80
C ASP A 516 8.71 -23.17 -2.68
N LYS A 517 8.64 -22.11 -3.49
CA LYS A 517 7.66 -21.98 -4.58
C LYS A 517 8.41 -21.90 -5.89
N ASP A 518 8.17 -22.85 -6.79
CA ASP A 518 8.84 -22.95 -8.10
C ASP A 518 10.38 -22.87 -8.00
N GLY A 519 10.97 -23.37 -6.89
CA GLY A 519 12.41 -23.31 -6.63
C GLY A 519 12.92 -22.05 -5.90
N VAL A 520 12.05 -21.09 -5.56
CA VAL A 520 12.39 -19.91 -4.74
C VAL A 520 12.13 -20.18 -3.27
N LYS A 521 13.16 -20.00 -2.42
CA LYS A 521 12.99 -19.95 -0.96
C LYS A 521 12.85 -18.52 -0.48
N PHE A 522 11.90 -18.31 0.42
CA PHE A 522 11.64 -17.02 1.05
C PHE A 522 12.58 -16.82 2.24
N TYR A 523 13.20 -15.66 2.35
CA TYR A 523 14.14 -15.36 3.41
C TYR A 523 13.49 -14.49 4.50
N LEU A 524 13.41 -15.03 5.71
CA LEU A 524 12.71 -14.47 6.86
C LEU A 524 13.57 -13.56 7.75
N GLY A 525 14.86 -13.41 7.45
CA GLY A 525 15.78 -12.55 8.21
C GLY A 525 16.80 -13.33 9.03
N ASN A 526 17.52 -12.63 9.92
CA ASN A 526 18.67 -13.14 10.68
C ASN A 526 18.63 -12.71 12.17
N ASN A 527 17.44 -12.44 12.71
CA ASN A 527 17.23 -11.84 14.03
C ASN A 527 17.99 -10.51 14.18
N SER A 528 17.87 -9.61 13.21
CA SER A 528 18.60 -8.33 13.25
C SER A 528 18.03 -7.32 14.26
N GLY A 529 16.80 -7.53 14.72
CA GLY A 529 16.03 -6.54 15.47
C GLY A 529 15.28 -5.60 14.54
N LEU A 530 14.11 -5.16 15.00
CA LEU A 530 13.29 -4.16 14.31
C LEU A 530 13.92 -2.77 14.45
N VAL A 531 13.84 -2.01 13.37
CA VAL A 531 14.18 -0.59 13.33
C VAL A 531 13.05 0.18 12.67
N HIS A 532 13.00 1.47 12.91
CA HIS A 532 11.97 2.37 12.35
C HIS A 532 12.58 3.55 11.61
N THR A 533 13.89 3.47 11.38
CA THR A 533 14.65 4.45 10.59
C THR A 533 15.71 3.74 9.77
N PHE A 534 16.03 4.30 8.60
CA PHE A 534 17.09 3.80 7.74
C PHE A 534 17.70 4.95 6.93
N THR A 535 19.03 5.07 6.94
CA THR A 535 19.75 6.09 6.17
C THR A 535 20.50 5.46 5.00
N ASP A 536 20.09 5.77 3.79
CA ASP A 536 20.83 5.43 2.57
C ASP A 536 21.84 6.54 2.23
N LYS A 537 23.14 6.19 2.23
CA LYS A 537 24.25 7.09 1.85
C LYS A 537 24.77 6.84 0.44
N ASN A 538 24.15 5.95 -0.32
CA ASN A 538 24.51 5.62 -1.70
C ASN A 538 23.59 6.35 -2.69
N VAL A 539 23.46 7.67 -2.52
CA VAL A 539 22.61 8.52 -3.36
C VAL A 539 23.39 9.71 -3.89
N ILE A 540 22.94 10.25 -5.02
CA ILE A 540 23.55 11.43 -5.66
C ILE A 540 22.56 12.58 -5.54
N ASN A 541 23.03 13.73 -5.05
CA ASN A 541 22.23 14.93 -4.99
C ASN A 541 21.67 15.33 -6.36
N GLY A 542 20.41 15.75 -6.41
CA GLY A 542 19.73 16.14 -7.65
C GLY A 542 19.20 14.98 -8.51
N VAL A 543 19.35 13.73 -8.07
CA VAL A 543 18.67 12.55 -8.63
C VAL A 543 17.46 12.22 -7.76
N THR A 544 16.28 12.07 -8.37
CA THR A 544 15.09 11.63 -7.63
C THR A 544 15.13 10.11 -7.45
N TYR A 545 14.97 9.66 -6.21
CA TYR A 545 14.86 8.25 -5.83
C TYR A 545 13.45 7.96 -5.32
N TYR A 546 13.03 6.72 -5.49
CA TYR A 546 11.80 6.17 -4.94
C TYR A 546 12.18 5.09 -3.94
N TYR A 547 11.60 5.13 -2.76
CA TYR A 547 11.79 4.12 -1.72
C TYR A 547 10.46 3.49 -1.37
N ALA A 548 10.48 2.20 -1.05
CA ALA A 548 9.35 1.53 -0.44
C ALA A 548 9.79 0.78 0.82
N VAL A 549 9.00 0.87 1.88
CA VAL A 549 9.16 0.02 3.08
C VAL A 549 7.95 -0.90 3.16
N THR A 550 8.17 -2.19 3.10
CA THR A 550 7.10 -3.19 3.18
C THR A 550 7.24 -4.00 4.46
N ALA A 551 6.11 -4.46 4.97
CA ALA A 551 6.04 -5.40 6.08
C ALA A 551 5.85 -6.82 5.53
N TYR A 552 6.39 -7.83 6.20
CA TYR A 552 6.16 -9.24 5.85
C TYR A 552 5.88 -10.08 7.09
N ASP A 553 5.13 -11.16 6.92
CA ASP A 553 4.81 -12.12 7.98
C ASP A 553 5.77 -13.31 7.99
N SER A 554 5.55 -14.23 8.93
CA SER A 554 6.35 -15.44 9.13
C SER A 554 5.89 -16.62 8.26
N GLY A 555 4.78 -16.50 7.54
CA GLY A 555 4.06 -17.62 6.92
C GLY A 555 3.60 -18.67 7.95
N TYR A 556 3.14 -19.83 7.46
CA TYR A 556 2.70 -20.93 8.33
C TYR A 556 3.17 -22.30 7.81
N PRO A 557 4.40 -22.72 8.17
CA PRO A 557 5.02 -23.94 7.65
C PRO A 557 4.18 -25.21 7.81
N SER A 558 3.47 -25.36 8.93
CA SER A 558 2.71 -26.60 9.18
C SER A 558 1.47 -26.76 8.29
N LYS A 559 1.00 -25.69 7.65
CA LYS A 559 -0.10 -25.69 6.66
C LYS A 559 0.39 -25.38 5.24
N GLY A 560 1.70 -25.26 5.01
CA GLY A 560 2.25 -24.92 3.71
C GLY A 560 1.94 -23.49 3.23
N VAL A 561 1.52 -22.58 4.11
CA VAL A 561 1.30 -21.18 3.74
C VAL A 561 2.63 -20.47 3.69
N LEU A 562 2.97 -19.91 2.53
CA LEU A 562 4.20 -19.15 2.33
C LEU A 562 4.11 -17.78 3.00
N PRO A 563 5.24 -17.18 3.42
CA PRO A 563 5.24 -15.82 3.92
C PRO A 563 4.80 -14.82 2.86
N VAL A 564 3.99 -13.83 3.24
CA VAL A 564 3.55 -12.76 2.34
C VAL A 564 4.05 -11.39 2.79
N GLU A 565 4.19 -10.48 1.82
CA GLU A 565 4.74 -9.13 1.98
C GLU A 565 3.70 -8.10 1.53
N SER A 566 3.55 -7.02 2.28
CA SER A 566 2.63 -5.93 1.98
C SER A 566 2.96 -5.28 0.62
N GLY A 567 1.94 -4.87 -0.13
CA GLY A 567 2.09 -4.10 -1.37
C GLY A 567 2.85 -2.77 -1.20
N LYS A 568 3.24 -2.16 -2.31
CA LYS A 568 3.97 -0.87 -2.36
C LYS A 568 3.04 0.22 -2.87
N PHE A 569 2.48 1.02 -1.97
CA PHE A 569 1.43 2.00 -2.25
C PHE A 569 1.97 3.44 -2.21
N PRO A 570 1.87 4.20 -3.33
CA PRO A 570 2.28 5.61 -3.37
C PRO A 570 1.61 6.44 -2.29
N GLY A 571 2.40 7.23 -1.55
CA GLY A 571 1.87 8.14 -0.52
C GLY A 571 1.60 7.49 0.84
N GLN A 572 1.77 6.18 0.96
CA GLN A 572 1.71 5.45 2.23
C GLN A 572 3.08 4.86 2.55
N ASN A 573 3.42 3.74 1.91
CA ASN A 573 4.66 3.02 2.16
C ASN A 573 5.63 3.06 0.98
N MET A 574 5.29 3.83 -0.07
CA MET A 574 6.17 4.21 -1.18
C MET A 574 6.26 5.73 -1.31
N VAL A 575 7.48 6.27 -1.29
CA VAL A 575 7.77 7.70 -1.26
C VAL A 575 8.86 8.08 -2.27
N SER A 576 8.77 9.27 -2.84
CA SER A 576 9.82 9.85 -3.69
C SER A 576 10.57 10.95 -2.97
N VAL A 577 11.90 11.01 -3.16
CA VAL A 577 12.75 12.01 -2.52
C VAL A 577 13.96 12.31 -3.40
N MET A 578 14.35 13.58 -3.44
CA MET A 578 15.56 14.02 -4.11
C MET A 578 16.51 14.60 -3.06
N PRO A 579 17.65 13.94 -2.75
CA PRO A 579 18.64 14.51 -1.86
C PRO A 579 19.23 15.79 -2.47
N THR A 580 19.53 16.75 -1.60
CA THR A 580 20.02 18.07 -1.98
C THR A 580 21.10 18.53 -0.99
N PRO A 581 22.15 19.21 -1.48
CA PRO A 581 23.16 19.77 -0.62
C PRO A 581 22.58 20.91 0.21
N ARG A 582 23.13 21.10 1.41
CA ARG A 582 22.75 22.21 2.29
C ARG A 582 23.31 23.53 1.76
N VAL A 583 22.70 24.64 2.18
CA VAL A 583 23.21 25.98 1.83
C VAL A 583 24.58 26.25 2.46
N PRO A 584 25.43 27.10 1.84
CA PRO A 584 26.68 27.55 2.44
C PRO A 584 26.48 28.04 3.87
N GLY A 585 27.36 27.64 4.79
CA GLY A 585 27.26 28.06 6.20
C GLY A 585 26.14 27.41 7.02
N PHE A 586 25.48 26.36 6.52
CA PHE A 586 24.44 25.62 7.25
C PHE A 586 24.94 25.07 8.60
N GLU A 587 24.10 25.21 9.63
CA GLU A 587 24.29 24.66 10.98
C GLU A 587 23.07 23.78 11.33
N ASN A 588 23.35 22.57 11.82
CA ASN A 588 22.32 21.57 12.12
C ASN A 588 21.38 22.02 13.25
N ALA A 589 20.14 21.54 13.19
CA ALA A 589 19.21 21.62 14.31
C ALA A 589 19.76 20.84 15.52
N GLN A 590 19.38 21.27 16.72
CA GLN A 590 19.83 20.66 17.98
C GLN A 590 18.64 20.27 18.85
N VAL A 591 18.83 19.24 19.66
CA VAL A 591 17.88 18.78 20.66
C VAL A 591 18.63 18.49 21.96
N ASN A 592 18.12 19.01 23.08
CA ASN A 592 18.70 18.80 24.40
C ASN A 592 17.59 18.36 25.36
N VAL A 593 17.90 17.42 26.24
CA VAL A 593 16.99 16.96 27.31
C VAL A 593 17.59 17.37 28.64
N ASN A 594 16.80 18.01 29.48
CA ASN A 594 17.16 18.40 30.84
C ASN A 594 16.24 17.68 31.83
N HIS A 595 16.81 17.08 32.87
CA HIS A 595 16.06 16.58 34.02
C HIS A 595 15.79 17.76 34.96
N ILE A 596 14.52 18.04 35.25
CA ILE A 596 14.09 19.24 35.98
C ILE A 596 13.77 18.91 37.44
N GLU A 597 12.91 17.92 37.66
CA GLU A 597 12.50 17.48 39.00
C GLU A 597 12.55 15.95 39.10
N GLY A 598 12.58 15.46 40.35
CA GLY A 598 12.63 14.05 40.69
C GLY A 598 14.04 13.48 40.81
N ILE A 599 14.12 12.18 41.08
CA ILE A 599 15.37 11.48 41.38
C ILE A 599 15.66 10.34 40.40
N SER A 600 14.81 10.13 39.40
CA SER A 600 14.96 9.02 38.46
C SER A 600 16.33 9.02 37.77
N THR A 601 16.86 7.82 37.56
CA THR A 601 18.07 7.60 36.74
C THR A 601 17.73 7.10 35.34
N ALA A 602 16.45 7.12 34.96
CA ALA A 602 15.97 6.79 33.64
C ALA A 602 16.66 7.63 32.55
N THR A 603 16.80 7.03 31.36
CA THR A 603 17.55 7.62 30.25
C THR A 603 16.62 8.00 29.11
N LEU A 604 16.55 9.29 28.78
CA LEU A 604 15.80 9.82 27.64
C LEU A 604 16.78 10.23 26.54
N LYS A 605 16.64 9.66 25.35
CA LYS A 605 17.48 9.96 24.18
C LYS A 605 16.61 10.45 23.04
N PHE A 606 16.81 11.70 22.62
CA PHE A 606 16.16 12.28 21.46
C PHE A 606 17.19 12.68 20.41
N ASN A 607 16.87 12.44 19.14
CA ASN A 607 17.67 12.83 17.99
C ASN A 607 16.80 13.51 16.93
N VAL A 608 17.40 14.39 16.14
CA VAL A 608 16.74 15.02 14.99
C VAL A 608 16.77 14.05 13.80
N LEU A 609 15.60 13.68 13.29
CA LEU A 609 15.44 12.92 12.04
C LEU A 609 15.15 13.85 10.85
N ASP A 610 14.21 14.77 11.02
CA ASP A 610 13.81 15.71 9.98
C ASP A 610 14.09 17.15 10.43
N PRO A 611 15.30 17.68 10.15
CA PRO A 611 15.66 19.03 10.56
C PRO A 611 14.79 20.12 9.93
N GLN A 612 14.03 19.81 8.87
CA GLN A 612 13.13 20.77 8.20
C GLN A 612 11.87 21.07 9.03
N LYS A 613 11.48 20.14 9.90
CA LYS A 613 10.34 20.29 10.81
C LYS A 613 10.73 20.91 12.16
N ILE A 614 12.03 20.97 12.47
CA ILE A 614 12.51 21.48 13.75
C ILE A 614 12.39 23.01 13.79
N VAL A 615 11.64 23.49 14.78
CA VAL A 615 11.54 24.90 15.16
C VAL A 615 12.13 25.11 16.56
N ASN A 616 12.44 26.37 16.90
CA ASN A 616 12.83 26.72 18.27
C ASN A 616 11.63 26.50 19.19
N ASN A 617 11.69 25.48 20.05
CA ASN A 617 10.58 25.10 20.89
C ASN A 617 11.04 24.45 22.20
N THR A 618 10.11 24.29 23.12
CA THR A 618 10.30 23.61 24.38
C THR A 618 9.12 22.68 24.64
N TYR A 619 9.40 21.44 25.04
CA TYR A 619 8.40 20.46 25.40
C TYR A 619 8.62 19.98 26.82
N ASP A 620 7.54 19.90 27.59
CA ASP A 620 7.54 19.30 28.91
C ASP A 620 7.19 17.82 28.78
N ILE A 621 8.00 16.99 29.42
CA ILE A 621 7.83 15.53 29.46
C ILE A 621 7.32 15.19 30.85
N ILE A 622 6.06 14.78 30.92
CA ILE A 622 5.34 14.46 32.15
C ILE A 622 5.31 12.96 32.35
N VAL A 623 5.78 12.51 33.51
CA VAL A 623 5.81 11.12 33.91
C VAL A 623 4.56 10.80 34.76
N ASN A 624 3.85 9.76 34.38
CA ASN A 624 2.74 9.18 35.14
C ASN A 624 3.17 7.79 35.63
N ALA A 625 3.67 7.70 36.87
CA ALA A 625 4.22 6.49 37.48
C ALA A 625 3.59 6.23 38.87
N GLY A 626 3.24 4.98 39.19
CA GLY A 626 2.67 4.68 40.51
C GLY A 626 2.61 3.19 40.81
N GLU A 627 2.45 2.82 42.08
CA GLU A 627 2.56 1.43 42.56
C GLU A 627 1.62 0.43 41.87
N ASN A 628 0.54 0.89 41.22
CA ASN A 628 -0.46 0.06 40.54
C ASN A 628 -0.80 0.52 39.12
N ILE A 629 0.02 1.39 38.51
CA ILE A 629 -0.20 1.85 37.14
C ILE A 629 1.01 1.53 36.28
N THR A 630 0.76 1.19 35.01
CA THR A 630 1.84 1.10 34.02
C THR A 630 2.44 2.49 33.84
N THR A 631 3.75 2.62 34.07
CA THR A 631 4.46 3.89 33.85
C THR A 631 4.23 4.36 32.42
N SER A 632 3.83 5.62 32.28
CA SER A 632 3.62 6.24 30.98
C SER A 632 4.16 7.67 30.97
N VAL A 633 4.45 8.16 29.77
CA VAL A 633 5.00 9.49 29.56
C VAL A 633 4.13 10.24 28.55
N SER A 634 3.84 11.51 28.85
CA SER A 634 3.23 12.44 27.91
C SER A 634 4.22 13.55 27.56
N ILE A 635 4.19 14.00 26.31
CA ILE A 635 5.00 15.11 25.83
C ILE A 635 4.04 16.24 25.45
N ILE A 636 4.25 17.42 26.03
CA ILE A 636 3.39 18.59 25.87
C ILE A 636 4.23 19.74 25.36
N ASN A 637 3.74 20.44 24.35
CA ASN A 637 4.36 21.69 23.89
C ASN A 637 4.18 22.77 24.98
N ALA A 638 5.29 23.25 25.55
CA ALA A 638 5.27 24.18 26.68
C ALA A 638 4.72 25.58 26.28
N ALA A 639 4.82 25.95 25.00
CA ALA A 639 4.33 27.24 24.50
C ALA A 639 2.82 27.24 24.22
N THR A 640 2.28 26.14 23.69
CA THR A 640 0.86 26.06 23.29
C THR A 640 -0.03 25.30 24.28
N GLY A 641 0.56 24.39 25.07
CA GLY A 641 -0.16 23.45 25.93
C GLY A 641 -0.68 22.21 25.19
N ASP A 642 -0.38 22.06 23.90
CA ASP A 642 -0.85 20.93 23.10
C ASP A 642 -0.10 19.65 23.48
N THR A 643 -0.85 18.56 23.66
CA THR A 643 -0.27 17.22 23.86
C THR A 643 0.17 16.65 22.51
N VAL A 644 1.48 16.50 22.31
CA VAL A 644 2.04 15.91 21.08
C VAL A 644 2.15 14.39 21.18
N ILE A 645 2.40 13.88 22.38
CA ILE A 645 2.40 12.44 22.69
C ILE A 645 1.62 12.23 23.98
N ASN A 646 0.65 11.32 23.95
CA ASN A 646 -0.26 11.08 25.07
C ASN A 646 -0.05 9.67 25.66
N ASN A 647 0.29 9.60 26.95
CA ASN A 647 0.40 8.37 27.75
C ASN A 647 1.15 7.21 27.06
N PHE A 648 2.31 7.52 26.48
CA PHE A 648 3.18 6.51 25.88
C PHE A 648 3.74 5.59 26.97
N ASN A 649 3.45 4.28 26.90
CA ASN A 649 3.77 3.30 27.95
C ASN A 649 4.78 2.23 27.51
N GLN A 650 5.29 2.31 26.28
CA GLN A 650 6.25 1.35 25.71
C GLN A 650 7.70 1.87 25.84
N LEU A 651 8.07 2.30 27.04
CA LEU A 651 9.30 3.06 27.30
C LEU A 651 10.56 2.33 26.77
N ASN A 652 10.70 1.03 27.06
CA ASN A 652 11.93 0.28 26.85
C ASN A 652 12.17 -0.20 25.40
N GLY A 653 12.41 0.74 24.49
CA GLY A 653 12.96 0.48 23.15
C GLY A 653 12.06 0.84 21.97
N GLN A 654 10.80 1.21 22.21
CA GLN A 654 9.91 1.66 21.14
C GLN A 654 10.16 3.15 20.82
N PRO A 655 10.23 3.53 19.53
CA PRO A 655 10.52 4.89 19.13
C PRO A 655 9.30 5.80 19.32
N ILE A 656 9.56 7.04 19.71
CA ILE A 656 8.57 8.11 19.76
C ILE A 656 8.88 9.08 18.63
N LEU A 657 7.97 9.22 17.67
CA LEU A 657 8.13 10.10 16.50
C LEU A 657 7.16 11.29 16.61
N PHE A 658 7.69 12.51 16.62
CA PHE A 658 6.89 13.75 16.55
C PHE A 658 7.77 14.91 16.10
N ASP A 659 7.20 15.89 15.42
CA ASP A 659 7.85 17.16 15.04
C ASP A 659 9.27 17.04 14.43
N GLY A 660 9.55 15.94 13.72
CA GLY A 660 10.85 15.67 13.12
C GLY A 660 11.91 15.07 14.05
N LEU A 661 11.53 14.66 15.26
CA LEU A 661 12.36 13.99 16.25
C LEU A 661 12.07 12.48 16.32
N ILE A 662 13.08 11.73 16.78
CA ILE A 662 12.93 10.38 17.31
C ILE A 662 13.42 10.31 18.74
N GLY A 663 12.60 9.75 19.62
CA GLY A 663 12.87 9.57 21.04
C GLY A 663 12.89 8.11 21.48
N PHE A 664 13.72 7.79 22.46
CA PHE A 664 13.72 6.52 23.19
C PHE A 664 13.82 6.81 24.69
N ILE A 665 12.99 6.17 25.51
CA ILE A 665 12.88 6.45 26.95
C ILE A 665 13.09 5.18 27.75
N TYR A 666 14.24 4.97 28.37
CA TYR A 666 14.51 3.75 29.14
C TYR A 666 14.26 3.99 30.62
N ASP A 667 13.23 3.35 31.18
CA ASP A 667 12.98 3.35 32.63
C ASP A 667 13.82 2.26 33.32
N GLU A 668 14.11 2.46 34.60
CA GLU A 668 14.87 1.49 35.38
C GLU A 668 13.96 0.32 35.76
N PRO A 669 14.40 -0.94 35.63
CA PRO A 669 13.59 -2.12 35.95
C PRO A 669 13.29 -2.28 37.45
N GLY A 670 13.89 -1.44 38.29
CA GLY A 670 13.73 -1.42 39.72
C GLY A 670 14.90 -0.70 40.40
N ILE A 671 14.92 -0.77 41.74
CA ILE A 671 15.98 -0.15 42.55
C ILE A 671 17.08 -1.18 42.81
N PHE A 672 18.18 -1.10 42.09
CA PHE A 672 19.32 -2.02 42.16
C PHE A 672 20.63 -1.24 42.36
N ILE A 673 21.64 -1.89 42.94
CA ILE A 673 23.00 -1.32 43.00
C ILE A 673 23.55 -1.23 41.58
N VAL A 674 24.15 -0.08 41.25
CA VAL A 674 24.92 0.08 40.01
C VAL A 674 26.39 -0.07 40.36
N ASP A 675 26.91 -1.28 40.17
CA ASP A 675 28.28 -1.65 40.56
C ASP A 675 29.34 -0.76 39.92
N SER A 676 29.13 -0.32 38.68
CA SER A 676 30.06 0.57 37.97
C SER A 676 30.16 1.98 38.55
N LEU A 677 29.17 2.40 39.35
CA LEU A 677 29.11 3.72 40.00
C LEU A 677 29.25 3.63 41.53
N SER A 678 29.44 2.41 42.05
CA SER A 678 29.57 2.12 43.48
C SER A 678 30.98 1.61 43.81
N GLY A 679 31.46 1.94 45.00
CA GLY A 679 32.77 1.51 45.49
C GLY A 679 33.55 2.64 46.15
N TRP A 680 34.86 2.44 46.30
CA TRP A 680 35.76 3.47 46.81
C TRP A 680 35.85 4.66 45.85
N LEU A 681 35.70 5.88 46.36
CA LEU A 681 35.95 7.10 45.60
C LEU A 681 37.43 7.21 45.20
N GLU A 682 37.72 7.87 44.07
CA GLU A 682 39.05 7.91 43.43
C GLU A 682 40.20 8.34 44.36
N ASN A 683 39.92 9.18 45.36
CA ASN A 683 40.91 9.65 46.33
C ASN A 683 41.04 8.79 47.59
N SER A 684 40.28 7.69 47.69
CA SER A 684 40.33 6.78 48.82
C SER A 684 41.57 5.89 48.73
N LYS A 685 42.19 5.61 49.88
CA LYS A 685 43.42 4.84 50.01
C LYS A 685 43.19 3.37 50.29
N SER A 686 42.06 3.02 50.92
CA SER A 686 41.71 1.62 51.14
C SER A 686 41.58 0.86 49.83
N ASN A 687 42.04 -0.39 49.84
CA ASN A 687 41.88 -1.32 48.73
C ASN A 687 41.01 -2.53 49.09
N LEU A 688 40.28 -2.47 50.21
CA LEU A 688 39.38 -3.57 50.59
C LEU A 688 38.38 -3.85 49.46
N SER A 689 38.20 -5.13 49.16
CA SER A 689 37.18 -5.55 48.20
C SER A 689 35.81 -5.40 48.85
N LEU A 690 34.91 -4.68 48.17
CA LEU A 690 33.58 -4.39 48.68
C LEU A 690 32.57 -5.34 48.02
N ASP A 691 31.77 -6.02 48.83
CA ASP A 691 30.54 -6.69 48.39
C ASP A 691 29.35 -5.87 48.88
N ILE A 692 28.70 -5.19 47.93
CA ILE A 692 27.54 -4.34 48.18
C ILE A 692 26.31 -5.08 47.69
N SER A 693 25.45 -5.49 48.61
CA SER A 693 24.29 -6.32 48.30
C SER A 693 23.08 -5.96 49.15
N LEU A 694 21.89 -6.41 48.76
CA LEU A 694 20.69 -6.19 49.57
C LEU A 694 20.81 -6.96 50.89
N TYR A 695 20.56 -6.29 52.02
CA TYR A 695 20.54 -6.97 53.31
C TYR A 695 19.43 -8.03 53.36
N SER A 696 19.69 -9.16 54.02
CA SER A 696 18.70 -10.23 54.13
C SER A 696 17.43 -9.75 54.85
N GLY A 697 16.28 -9.80 54.16
CA GLY A 697 15.02 -9.24 54.67
C GLY A 697 14.98 -7.71 54.71
N GLY A 698 15.93 -7.06 54.05
CA GLY A 698 16.05 -5.62 53.89
C GLY A 698 15.11 -5.03 52.84
N VAL A 699 15.07 -3.71 52.78
CA VAL A 699 14.19 -2.92 51.90
C VAL A 699 15.04 -2.15 50.90
N ARG A 700 14.64 -2.16 49.62
CA ARG A 700 15.27 -1.34 48.59
C ARG A 700 14.76 0.09 48.71
N ILE A 701 15.67 1.05 48.82
CA ILE A 701 15.34 2.48 48.86
C ILE A 701 16.01 3.21 47.68
N PRO A 702 15.32 4.16 47.04
CA PRO A 702 15.86 4.90 45.89
C PRO A 702 16.79 6.04 46.34
N LYS A 703 17.75 5.72 47.21
CA LYS A 703 18.63 6.71 47.86
C LYS A 703 20.09 6.32 47.65
N ASP A 704 20.86 7.26 47.12
CA ASP A 704 22.32 7.11 47.05
C ASP A 704 22.90 7.33 48.44
N MET A 705 24.00 6.63 48.71
CA MET A 705 24.59 6.63 50.04
C MET A 705 26.11 6.80 50.00
N GLU A 706 26.65 7.38 51.06
CA GLU A 706 28.09 7.45 51.29
C GLU A 706 28.46 6.89 52.66
N VAL A 707 29.54 6.13 52.73
CA VAL A 707 30.21 5.79 53.99
C VAL A 707 31.48 6.62 54.09
N ARG A 708 31.56 7.51 55.07
CA ARG A 708 32.65 8.49 55.23
C ARG A 708 33.49 8.14 56.45
N PHE A 709 34.80 8.00 56.30
CA PHE A 709 35.72 7.58 57.37
C PHE A 709 36.50 8.76 57.98
N PHE A 710 36.71 8.75 59.30
CA PHE A 710 37.30 9.85 60.08
C PHE A 710 38.41 9.37 61.02
N SER A 711 39.21 10.32 61.52
CA SER A 711 40.32 10.10 62.47
C SER A 711 39.88 10.07 63.94
N TYR A 712 38.59 10.28 64.20
CA TYR A 712 37.98 10.36 65.52
C TYR A 712 36.69 9.52 65.53
N VAL A 713 36.12 9.30 66.71
CA VAL A 713 34.79 8.66 66.85
C VAL A 713 33.74 9.57 66.22
N ALA A 714 33.19 9.16 65.09
CA ALA A 714 32.30 9.97 64.26
C ALA A 714 30.82 9.66 64.48
N ASP A 715 30.49 8.46 64.95
CA ASP A 715 29.12 8.03 65.26
C ASP A 715 29.10 6.85 66.25
N THR A 716 27.92 6.32 66.57
CA THR A 716 27.72 5.09 67.35
C THR A 716 26.80 4.12 66.60
N SER A 717 27.26 2.87 66.40
CA SER A 717 26.43 1.84 65.76
C SER A 717 25.22 1.46 66.63
N VAL A 718 24.16 0.93 66.02
CA VAL A 718 22.89 0.61 66.69
C VAL A 718 22.52 -0.88 66.66
N LEU A 719 21.56 -1.25 67.49
CA LEU A 719 20.86 -2.56 67.59
C LEU A 719 21.72 -3.77 67.99
N VAL A 720 22.83 -4.05 67.30
CA VAL A 720 23.69 -5.22 67.52
C VAL A 720 25.01 -4.77 68.13
N SER A 721 25.18 -4.98 69.43
CA SER A 721 26.36 -4.56 70.20
C SER A 721 26.78 -3.09 69.91
N PRO A 722 25.92 -2.10 70.23
CA PRO A 722 26.20 -0.68 69.97
C PRO A 722 27.60 -0.25 70.44
N LYS A 723 28.37 0.38 69.55
CA LYS A 723 29.76 0.75 69.81
C LYS A 723 30.15 2.05 69.11
N PRO A 724 31.11 2.83 69.65
CA PRO A 724 31.70 3.96 68.94
C PRO A 724 32.30 3.51 67.60
N ILE A 725 32.01 4.23 66.52
CA ILE A 725 32.56 3.97 65.19
C ILE A 725 33.21 5.22 64.61
N ASN A 726 34.24 5.04 63.80
CA ASN A 726 34.99 6.13 63.16
C ASN A 726 34.46 6.52 61.78
N PHE A 727 33.26 6.05 61.42
CA PHE A 727 32.63 6.35 60.14
C PHE A 727 31.18 6.80 60.34
N GLN A 728 30.65 7.46 59.33
CA GLN A 728 29.24 7.83 59.23
C GLN A 728 28.66 7.30 57.93
N VAL A 729 27.39 6.95 57.95
CA VAL A 729 26.63 6.66 56.73
C VAL A 729 25.69 7.82 56.43
N TRP A 730 25.71 8.31 55.21
CA TRP A 730 24.88 9.41 54.76
C TRP A 730 24.00 8.96 53.60
N ASN A 731 22.69 9.21 53.69
CA ASN A 731 21.81 9.32 52.53
C ASN A 731 22.14 10.66 51.87
N VAL A 732 22.84 10.62 50.75
CA VAL A 732 23.27 11.84 50.04
C VAL A 732 22.19 12.39 49.13
N THR A 733 21.13 11.62 48.84
CA THR A 733 19.97 12.09 48.08
C THR A 733 19.18 13.12 48.89
N ASP A 734 18.93 12.86 50.18
CA ASP A 734 18.18 13.78 51.05
C ASP A 734 19.08 14.59 51.99
N ASN A 735 20.39 14.34 51.94
CA ASN A 735 21.39 14.94 52.83
C ASN A 735 21.11 14.65 54.32
N GLU A 736 20.81 13.40 54.64
CA GLU A 736 20.50 12.93 55.99
C GLU A 736 21.50 11.85 56.45
N GLN A 737 21.94 11.91 57.70
CA GLN A 737 22.75 10.85 58.30
C GLN A 737 21.85 9.64 58.64
N MET A 738 22.34 8.44 58.34
CA MET A 738 21.62 7.19 58.59
C MET A 738 22.20 6.45 59.79
N GLU A 739 21.32 5.85 60.58
CA GLU A 739 21.73 4.87 61.58
C GLU A 739 22.29 3.61 60.90
N VAL A 740 23.29 2.98 61.54
CA VAL A 740 24.00 1.84 60.97
C VAL A 740 24.22 0.74 61.99
N ILE A 741 23.98 -0.50 61.59
CA ILE A 741 24.41 -1.69 62.32
C ILE A 741 25.81 -2.03 61.83
N PHE A 742 26.77 -2.15 62.75
CA PHE A 742 28.14 -2.57 62.43
C PHE A 742 28.41 -3.95 63.01
N PHE A 743 28.60 -4.93 62.13
CA PHE A 743 28.96 -6.30 62.50
C PHE A 743 30.48 -6.44 62.46
N ASP A 744 31.09 -6.11 63.61
CA ASP A 744 32.52 -6.27 63.86
C ASP A 744 32.82 -7.72 64.25
N ARG A 745 33.57 -8.43 63.40
CA ARG A 745 33.82 -9.86 63.54
C ARG A 745 34.92 -10.17 64.54
N ASN A 746 35.90 -9.30 64.72
CA ASN A 746 37.08 -9.56 65.55
C ASN A 746 37.13 -8.71 66.84
N GLY A 747 36.20 -7.77 66.99
CA GLY A 747 35.99 -6.98 68.20
C GLY A 747 37.00 -5.85 68.39
N ASN A 748 37.61 -5.33 67.32
CA ASN A 748 38.61 -4.27 67.38
C ASN A 748 38.06 -2.85 67.16
N ASP A 749 36.74 -2.72 66.95
CA ASP A 749 35.99 -1.48 66.74
C ASP A 749 36.43 -0.64 65.52
N ILE A 750 37.19 -1.22 64.58
CA ILE A 750 37.57 -0.60 63.30
C ILE A 750 37.09 -1.47 62.14
N VAL A 751 36.82 -0.87 60.98
CA VAL A 751 36.41 -1.65 59.80
C VAL A 751 37.57 -2.45 59.23
N ASP A 752 37.40 -3.76 59.14
CA ASP A 752 38.38 -4.65 58.52
C ASP A 752 37.80 -5.85 57.75
N ILE A 753 38.69 -6.78 57.37
CA ILE A 753 38.34 -7.95 56.56
C ILE A 753 37.41 -8.88 57.33
N GLY A 754 36.22 -9.10 56.79
CA GLY A 754 35.19 -9.97 57.33
C GLY A 754 34.10 -9.21 58.07
N ASP A 755 34.25 -7.89 58.24
CA ASP A 755 33.21 -7.03 58.78
C ASP A 755 32.15 -6.70 57.73
N ARG A 756 31.01 -6.22 58.23
CA ARG A 756 30.00 -5.59 57.39
C ARG A 756 29.26 -4.51 58.13
N LEU A 757 28.83 -3.50 57.39
CA LEU A 757 27.91 -2.48 57.88
C LEU A 757 26.58 -2.55 57.13
N VAL A 758 25.51 -2.26 57.84
CA VAL A 758 24.13 -2.31 57.34
C VAL A 758 23.42 -1.05 57.80
N PRO A 759 23.28 -0.03 56.93
CA PRO A 759 22.46 1.12 57.21
C PRO A 759 21.00 0.70 57.39
N ILE A 760 20.26 1.40 58.23
CA ILE A 760 18.87 1.08 58.53
C ILE A 760 17.94 2.27 58.31
N ILE A 761 16.68 1.94 58.03
CA ILE A 761 15.54 2.86 58.07
C ILE A 761 14.47 2.32 59.00
N TYR A 762 13.49 3.14 59.36
CA TYR A 762 12.33 2.70 60.14
C TYR A 762 11.10 2.60 59.26
N VAL A 763 10.51 1.40 59.19
CA VAL A 763 9.23 1.15 58.50
C VAL A 763 8.22 0.72 59.54
N ASN A 764 7.19 1.54 59.77
CA ASN A 764 6.20 1.33 60.85
C ASN A 764 6.88 1.14 62.23
N ASP A 765 7.78 2.06 62.59
CA ASP A 765 8.59 2.05 63.82
C ASP A 765 9.49 0.81 64.02
N ARG A 766 9.69 0.01 62.97
CA ARG A 766 10.59 -1.16 63.02
C ARG A 766 11.84 -0.90 62.17
N PRO A 767 13.04 -1.14 62.73
CA PRO A 767 14.27 -0.97 61.97
C PRO A 767 14.35 -2.04 60.86
N LYS A 768 14.71 -1.60 59.67
CA LYS A 768 14.90 -2.42 58.47
C LYS A 768 16.24 -2.07 57.86
N GLY A 769 17.09 -3.08 57.66
CA GLY A 769 18.30 -2.91 56.88
C GLY A 769 17.98 -2.58 55.43
N VAL A 770 18.82 -1.78 54.80
CA VAL A 770 18.72 -1.48 53.37
C VAL A 770 19.73 -2.32 52.60
N TRP A 771 20.80 -1.71 52.12
CA TRP A 771 21.97 -2.38 51.57
C TRP A 771 22.91 -2.83 52.70
N GLN A 772 23.78 -3.79 52.41
CA GLN A 772 24.94 -4.12 53.25
C GLN A 772 26.21 -3.84 52.47
N VAL A 773 27.26 -3.42 53.16
CA VAL A 773 28.62 -3.36 52.63
C VAL A 773 29.46 -4.34 53.43
N ALA A 774 29.87 -5.44 52.80
CA ALA A 774 30.78 -6.40 53.37
C ALA A 774 32.20 -6.16 52.87
N PHE A 775 33.16 -6.25 53.80
CA PHE A 775 34.56 -5.92 53.56
C PHE A 775 35.37 -7.20 53.42
N ASN A 776 35.98 -7.39 52.27
CA ASN A 776 36.74 -8.60 51.93
C ASN A 776 38.21 -8.26 51.64
N ALA A 777 39.07 -9.28 51.74
CA ALA A 777 40.48 -9.14 51.42
C ALA A 777 40.67 -8.78 49.92
N PRO A 778 41.54 -7.83 49.58
CA PRO A 778 41.91 -7.58 48.18
C PRO A 778 42.60 -8.80 47.55
N ALA A 779 42.31 -9.07 46.29
CA ALA A 779 42.93 -10.17 45.56
C ALA A 779 44.40 -9.87 45.24
N GLY A 780 45.33 -10.63 45.83
CA GLY A 780 46.75 -10.64 45.45
C GLY A 780 47.52 -9.35 45.79
N GLN A 781 47.02 -8.53 46.71
CA GLN A 781 47.66 -7.29 47.17
C GLN A 781 47.72 -7.23 48.69
N ASP A 782 48.63 -6.42 49.23
CA ASP A 782 48.66 -6.10 50.65
C ASP A 782 47.40 -5.32 51.04
N THR A 783 46.86 -5.59 52.22
CA THR A 783 45.62 -4.97 52.70
C THR A 783 45.87 -3.57 53.24
N ILE A 784 45.11 -2.59 52.73
CA ILE A 784 45.05 -1.22 53.23
C ILE A 784 43.64 -0.99 53.80
N LEU A 785 43.57 -0.91 55.14
CA LEU A 785 42.31 -0.63 55.84
C LEU A 785 41.83 0.82 55.59
N PRO A 786 40.53 1.10 55.81
CA PRO A 786 39.97 2.45 55.65
C PRO A 786 40.69 3.48 56.51
N GLN A 787 41.06 4.60 55.89
CA GLN A 787 41.74 5.72 56.51
C GLN A 787 40.83 6.95 56.60
N PRO A 788 41.15 7.92 57.48
CA PRO A 788 40.44 9.19 57.52
C PRO A 788 40.46 9.88 56.15
N GLY A 789 39.28 10.23 55.64
CA GLY A 789 39.09 10.82 54.31
C GLY A 789 38.70 9.82 53.21
N ASP A 790 38.76 8.51 53.47
CA ASP A 790 38.23 7.51 52.54
C ASP A 790 36.70 7.57 52.50
N ILE A 791 36.12 7.36 51.32
CA ILE A 791 34.68 7.38 51.12
C ILE A 791 34.26 6.21 50.21
N ILE A 792 33.23 5.49 50.64
CA ILE A 792 32.53 4.51 49.80
C ILE A 792 31.28 5.19 49.26
N LYS A 793 31.09 5.16 47.94
CA LYS A 793 29.85 5.57 47.29
C LYS A 793 29.00 4.34 46.99
N ILE A 794 27.72 4.41 47.29
CA ILE A 794 26.71 3.41 46.96
C ILE A 794 25.70 4.12 46.06
N PHE A 795 25.67 3.74 44.79
CA PHE A 795 24.75 4.30 43.81
C PHE A 795 23.68 3.29 43.45
N VAL A 796 22.42 3.71 43.44
CA VAL A 796 21.29 2.87 43.06
C VAL A 796 20.57 3.40 41.83
N SER A 797 20.07 2.49 40.99
CA SER A 797 19.09 2.82 39.95
C SER A 797 17.78 3.28 40.60
N LYS A 798 17.15 4.28 40.00
CA LYS A 798 15.93 4.91 40.52
C LYS A 798 14.91 4.96 39.38
N PRO A 799 13.87 4.10 39.41
CA PRO A 799 12.79 4.16 38.43
C PRO A 799 12.04 5.49 38.47
N PHE A 800 11.28 5.76 37.41
CA PHE A 800 10.37 6.88 37.35
C PHE A 800 9.39 6.95 38.52
N THR A 801 9.14 8.18 38.97
CA THR A 801 8.12 8.56 39.94
C THR A 801 7.26 9.69 39.37
N ASN A 802 6.11 9.99 39.99
CA ASN A 802 5.29 11.15 39.59
C ASN A 802 5.96 12.51 39.85
N ASP A 803 7.04 12.52 40.63
CA ASP A 803 7.81 13.74 40.90
C ASP A 803 8.82 14.01 39.77
N ASP A 804 9.03 13.06 38.86
CA ASP A 804 9.98 13.20 37.76
C ASP A 804 9.41 14.02 36.60
N SER A 805 10.14 15.06 36.21
CA SER A 805 9.83 15.86 35.03
C SER A 805 11.08 16.19 34.23
N TYR A 806 10.94 16.19 32.91
CA TYR A 806 12.02 16.53 31.99
C TYR A 806 11.56 17.60 31.02
N GLN A 807 12.52 18.38 30.52
CA GLN A 807 12.28 19.37 29.50
C GLN A 807 13.15 19.09 28.29
N LEU A 808 12.50 19.03 27.13
CA LEU A 808 13.13 18.90 25.83
C LEU A 808 13.19 20.27 25.15
N GLN A 809 14.36 20.70 24.74
CA GLN A 809 14.55 21.96 24.02
C GLN A 809 15.08 21.70 22.62
N THR A 810 14.41 22.29 21.62
CA THR A 810 14.83 22.21 20.21
C THR A 810 15.31 23.56 19.71
N LEU A 811 16.37 23.54 18.90
CA LEU A 811 16.87 24.69 18.16
C LEU A 811 16.84 24.36 16.67
N ALA A 812 16.19 25.21 15.88
CA ALA A 812 16.08 25.08 14.43
C ALA A 812 17.44 25.20 13.74
N SER A 813 17.54 24.66 12.52
CA SER A 813 18.72 24.86 11.67
C SER A 813 18.91 26.33 11.30
N THR A 814 20.17 26.77 11.26
CA THR A 814 20.55 28.17 11.01
C THR A 814 21.61 28.29 9.91
N VAL A 815 21.90 29.52 9.51
CA VAL A 815 23.01 29.84 8.60
C VAL A 815 23.98 30.78 9.27
N ASN A 816 25.23 30.36 9.36
CA ASN A 816 26.33 31.21 9.76
C ASN A 816 26.76 32.10 8.58
N LYS A 817 26.43 33.40 8.64
CA LYS A 817 26.63 34.33 7.53
C LYS A 817 28.09 34.46 7.06
N GLU A 818 29.04 34.48 7.98
CA GLU A 818 30.46 34.62 7.64
C GLU A 818 31.01 33.37 6.94
N LYS A 819 30.63 32.19 7.45
CA LYS A 819 30.95 30.92 6.81
C LYS A 819 30.26 30.80 5.45
N ALA A 820 28.99 31.16 5.35
CA ALA A 820 28.22 31.14 4.11
C ALA A 820 28.87 31.98 3.01
N LYS A 821 29.31 33.20 3.34
CA LYS A 821 30.01 34.08 2.39
C LYS A 821 31.32 33.47 1.88
N LYS A 822 32.12 32.89 2.77
CA LYS A 822 33.38 32.23 2.41
C LYS A 822 33.13 31.01 1.51
N ASP A 823 32.23 30.14 1.92
CA ASP A 823 31.90 28.89 1.23
C ASP A 823 31.28 29.17 -0.15
N PHE A 824 30.39 30.16 -0.27
CA PHE A 824 29.82 30.63 -1.54
C PHE A 824 30.90 31.05 -2.54
N LEU A 825 31.79 31.96 -2.13
CA LEU A 825 32.81 32.51 -3.03
C LEU A 825 33.82 31.45 -3.51
N GLN A 826 34.02 30.39 -2.72
CA GLN A 826 34.96 29.31 -3.03
C GLN A 826 34.33 28.21 -3.88
N ASN A 827 33.12 27.76 -3.56
CA ASN A 827 32.60 26.47 -4.01
C ASN A 827 31.42 26.54 -4.99
N VAL A 828 30.89 27.73 -5.32
CA VAL A 828 29.86 27.83 -6.39
C VAL A 828 30.40 27.25 -7.68
N ALA A 829 29.65 26.28 -8.21
CA ALA A 829 29.99 25.56 -9.42
C ALA A 829 28.72 25.18 -10.18
N VAL A 830 28.91 24.80 -11.45
CA VAL A 830 27.89 24.19 -12.29
C VAL A 830 28.30 22.75 -12.58
N ILE A 831 27.37 21.80 -12.45
CA ILE A 831 27.62 20.36 -12.63
C ILE A 831 26.57 19.72 -13.57
N PRO A 832 26.95 18.76 -14.42
CA PRO A 832 28.33 18.46 -14.79
C PRO A 832 28.95 19.60 -15.60
N ASN A 833 30.27 19.77 -15.50
CA ASN A 833 31.02 20.73 -16.29
C ASN A 833 32.41 20.18 -16.61
N PRO A 834 32.71 19.84 -17.89
CA PRO A 834 31.85 20.02 -19.04
C PRO A 834 30.61 19.12 -19.01
N TYR A 835 29.54 19.59 -19.61
CA TYR A 835 28.38 18.79 -19.97
C TYR A 835 28.66 18.10 -21.31
N ILE A 836 28.71 16.76 -21.34
CA ILE A 836 29.12 15.99 -22.52
C ILE A 836 27.96 15.10 -22.96
N VAL A 837 27.24 15.50 -24.00
CA VAL A 837 26.13 14.77 -24.64
C VAL A 837 24.99 14.32 -23.74
N THR A 838 25.22 13.60 -22.64
CA THR A 838 24.31 13.04 -21.62
C THR A 838 24.84 13.29 -20.21
N SER A 839 23.97 13.33 -19.20
CA SER A 839 24.38 13.31 -17.79
C SER A 839 23.54 12.34 -16.97
N SER A 840 24.06 11.92 -15.81
CA SER A 840 23.33 11.06 -14.85
C SER A 840 22.08 11.73 -14.25
N PHE A 841 21.87 13.02 -14.49
CA PHE A 841 20.69 13.77 -14.03
C PHE A 841 19.49 13.64 -14.98
N GLU A 842 19.67 12.99 -16.13
CA GLU A 842 18.68 12.95 -17.22
C GLU A 842 17.99 11.59 -17.25
N VAL A 843 17.24 11.30 -16.19
CA VAL A 843 16.48 10.06 -16.03
C VAL A 843 15.39 9.97 -17.10
N ALA A 844 15.27 8.81 -17.75
CA ALA A 844 14.30 8.60 -18.83
C ALA A 844 12.84 8.73 -18.31
N PRO A 845 11.93 9.34 -19.09
CA PRO A 845 10.51 9.35 -18.75
C PRO A 845 9.87 7.95 -18.91
N PRO A 846 8.81 7.61 -18.17
CA PRO A 846 8.11 6.34 -18.32
C PRO A 846 7.48 6.20 -19.71
N THR A 847 7.54 5.00 -20.28
CA THR A 847 7.09 4.67 -21.63
C THR A 847 5.57 4.64 -21.76
N VAL A 848 5.01 5.59 -22.52
CA VAL A 848 3.85 5.30 -23.39
C VAL A 848 4.05 5.93 -24.79
N PHE A 849 4.80 7.03 -24.93
CA PHE A 849 5.10 7.62 -26.27
C PHE A 849 6.52 8.20 -26.44
N SER A 850 7.43 7.98 -25.49
CA SER A 850 8.76 8.61 -25.50
C SER A 850 9.86 7.58 -25.22
N ALA A 851 10.24 6.78 -26.22
CA ALA A 851 11.56 6.17 -26.19
C ALA A 851 12.60 7.30 -26.33
N GLY A 852 13.35 7.61 -25.27
CA GLY A 852 14.29 8.72 -25.30
C GLY A 852 14.91 9.07 -23.94
N ARG A 853 15.91 9.94 -24.03
CA ARG A 853 16.63 10.56 -22.90
C ARG A 853 15.71 11.52 -22.14
N GLY A 854 15.91 11.65 -20.82
CA GLY A 854 15.27 12.70 -20.01
C GLY A 854 15.64 14.12 -20.45
N GLU A 855 14.97 15.14 -19.90
CA GLU A 855 15.27 16.55 -20.20
C GLU A 855 16.72 16.91 -19.87
N ARG A 856 17.40 17.54 -20.83
CA ARG A 856 18.76 18.05 -20.66
C ARG A 856 18.84 19.00 -19.48
N ARG A 857 19.80 18.81 -18.58
CA ARG A 857 19.99 19.74 -17.45
C ARG A 857 21.41 19.77 -16.89
N VAL A 858 21.76 20.93 -16.35
CA VAL A 858 22.90 21.15 -15.44
C VAL A 858 22.38 21.76 -14.13
N TYR A 859 23.15 21.64 -13.05
CA TYR A 859 22.82 22.25 -11.77
C TYR A 859 23.86 23.28 -11.38
N PHE A 860 23.43 24.48 -11.02
CA PHE A 860 24.21 25.38 -10.18
C PHE A 860 24.15 24.88 -8.74
N THR A 861 25.29 24.85 -8.05
CA THR A 861 25.45 24.23 -6.72
C THR A 861 26.10 25.20 -5.74
N ASN A 862 25.96 24.91 -4.45
CA ASN A 862 26.51 25.72 -3.36
C ASN A 862 25.99 27.17 -3.39
N LEU A 863 24.70 27.32 -3.73
CA LEU A 863 23.99 28.59 -3.76
C LEU A 863 23.47 28.95 -2.36
N PRO A 864 23.49 30.24 -1.98
CA PRO A 864 22.80 30.70 -0.78
C PRO A 864 21.27 30.71 -1.04
N PRO A 865 20.44 30.82 0.01
CA PRO A 865 18.98 30.71 -0.13
C PRO A 865 18.34 31.67 -1.15
N LYS A 866 18.99 32.80 -1.46
CA LYS A 866 18.54 33.77 -2.46
C LYS A 866 19.71 34.28 -3.29
N CYS A 867 19.63 34.13 -4.61
CA CYS A 867 20.56 34.75 -5.55
C CYS A 867 19.99 34.86 -6.97
N THR A 868 20.63 35.66 -7.83
CA THR A 868 20.33 35.71 -9.26
C THR A 868 21.48 35.12 -10.06
N ILE A 869 21.17 34.17 -10.94
CA ILE A 869 22.11 33.53 -11.86
C ILE A 869 21.84 34.09 -13.26
N ARG A 870 22.88 34.61 -13.92
CA ARG A 870 22.81 35.10 -15.30
C ARG A 870 23.78 34.35 -16.17
N ILE A 871 23.31 33.86 -17.31
CA ILE A 871 24.11 33.06 -18.23
C ILE A 871 24.30 33.82 -19.53
N TYR A 872 25.54 33.91 -20.00
CA TYR A 872 25.94 34.68 -21.17
C TYR A 872 26.72 33.84 -22.17
N THR A 873 26.67 34.23 -23.44
CA THR A 873 27.64 33.79 -24.45
C THR A 873 29.02 34.39 -24.16
N LEU A 874 30.10 33.87 -24.79
CA LEU A 874 31.44 34.48 -24.69
C LEU A 874 31.49 35.93 -25.19
N ASN A 875 30.55 36.34 -26.04
CA ASN A 875 30.45 37.72 -26.55
C ASN A 875 29.65 38.65 -25.61
N GLY A 876 29.12 38.13 -24.50
CA GLY A 876 28.39 38.91 -23.49
C GLY A 876 26.89 39.06 -23.74
N GLU A 877 26.30 38.30 -24.66
CA GLU A 877 24.85 38.28 -24.88
C GLU A 877 24.18 37.43 -23.79
N LEU A 878 23.12 37.96 -23.16
CA LEU A 878 22.36 37.25 -22.13
C LEU A 878 21.51 36.15 -22.75
N ILE A 879 21.66 34.93 -22.26
CA ILE A 879 20.91 33.75 -22.70
C ILE A 879 19.71 33.48 -21.78
N ARG A 880 19.93 33.58 -20.47
CA ARG A 880 18.94 33.24 -19.44
C ARG A 880 19.24 33.99 -18.15
N GLU A 881 18.20 34.45 -17.46
CA GLU A 881 18.25 34.90 -16.07
C GLU A 881 17.41 33.96 -15.20
N ILE A 882 17.98 33.49 -14.09
CA ILE A 882 17.33 32.56 -13.15
C ILE A 882 17.35 33.19 -11.76
N HIS A 883 16.17 33.30 -11.15
CA HIS A 883 16.00 33.73 -9.76
C HIS A 883 15.92 32.50 -8.86
N HIS A 884 16.96 32.25 -8.08
CA HIS A 884 17.00 31.16 -7.11
C HIS A 884 16.46 31.64 -5.77
N GLU A 885 15.41 30.98 -5.28
CA GLU A 885 14.87 31.11 -3.94
C GLU A 885 14.59 29.72 -3.37
N SER A 886 15.23 29.37 -2.26
CA SER A 886 15.22 28.02 -1.70
C SER A 886 15.18 28.01 -0.17
N THR A 887 14.92 26.83 0.41
CA THR A 887 15.06 26.60 1.84
C THR A 887 16.53 26.41 2.21
N LEU A 888 16.85 26.37 3.51
CA LEU A 888 18.23 26.10 3.99
C LEU A 888 18.72 24.69 3.59
N PHE A 889 17.83 23.83 3.13
CA PHE A 889 18.06 22.42 2.88
C PHE A 889 18.34 22.11 1.40
N ASN A 890 18.29 23.11 0.52
CA ASN A 890 18.57 22.97 -0.90
C ASN A 890 19.45 24.12 -1.43
N SER A 891 20.69 23.81 -1.83
CA SER A 891 21.61 24.78 -2.45
C SER A 891 21.83 24.58 -3.94
N MET A 892 20.87 23.91 -4.61
CA MET A 892 20.91 23.62 -6.05
C MET A 892 19.83 24.36 -6.83
N GLU A 893 20.17 24.76 -8.04
CA GLU A 893 19.23 25.31 -9.03
C GLU A 893 19.45 24.64 -10.39
N PRO A 894 18.44 23.97 -10.98
CA PRO A 894 18.54 23.38 -12.31
C PRO A 894 18.50 24.43 -13.42
N TRP A 895 19.19 24.15 -14.53
CA TRP A 895 19.00 24.82 -15.81
C TRP A 895 18.85 23.80 -16.93
N ASP A 896 17.76 23.91 -17.68
CA ASP A 896 17.33 23.06 -18.79
C ASP A 896 18.14 23.22 -20.10
N LEU A 897 19.17 24.08 -20.08
CA LEU A 897 19.97 24.45 -21.25
C LEU A 897 19.15 25.14 -22.36
N LEU A 898 18.02 25.77 -22.00
CA LEU A 898 17.25 26.60 -22.90
C LEU A 898 17.53 28.09 -22.67
N SER A 899 17.40 28.88 -23.74
CA SER A 899 17.34 30.34 -23.63
C SER A 899 16.05 30.81 -22.96
N GLU A 900 15.95 32.11 -22.69
CA GLU A 900 14.71 32.75 -22.21
C GLU A 900 13.52 32.54 -23.17
N GLU A 901 13.82 32.34 -24.47
CA GLU A 901 12.84 32.12 -25.54
C GLU A 901 12.48 30.63 -25.72
N GLY A 902 13.03 29.74 -24.88
CA GLY A 902 12.81 28.29 -24.95
C GLY A 902 13.58 27.58 -26.05
N LEU A 903 14.64 28.20 -26.60
CA LEU A 903 15.46 27.62 -27.67
C LEU A 903 16.65 26.86 -27.08
N GLU A 904 16.97 25.69 -27.65
CA GLU A 904 18.20 24.95 -27.30
C GLU A 904 19.45 25.79 -27.57
N ILE A 905 20.34 25.87 -26.59
CA ILE A 905 21.64 26.53 -26.76
C ILE A 905 22.59 25.66 -27.60
N SER A 906 23.54 26.31 -28.27
CA SER A 906 24.57 25.62 -29.06
C SER A 906 25.67 25.00 -28.20
N TYR A 907 26.40 24.02 -28.75
CA TYR A 907 27.62 23.52 -28.13
C TYR A 907 28.68 24.63 -28.11
N GLY A 908 29.32 24.83 -26.95
CA GLY A 908 30.24 25.95 -26.76
C GLY A 908 30.56 26.23 -25.30
N ILE A 909 31.26 27.34 -25.06
CA ILE A 909 31.57 27.83 -23.72
C ILE A 909 30.64 29.00 -23.38
N TYR A 910 30.06 28.97 -22.19
CA TYR A 910 29.20 29.99 -21.62
C TYR A 910 29.83 30.57 -20.36
N ILE A 911 29.48 31.81 -20.03
CA ILE A 911 29.88 32.48 -18.78
C ILE A 911 28.64 32.57 -17.90
N TYR A 912 28.76 32.16 -16.65
CA TYR A 912 27.71 32.39 -15.65
C TYR A 912 28.17 33.41 -14.62
N HIS A 913 27.23 34.22 -14.15
CA HIS A 913 27.41 35.21 -13.09
C HIS A 913 26.34 35.00 -12.02
N VAL A 914 26.75 34.69 -10.81
CA VAL A 914 25.87 34.52 -9.64
C VAL A 914 26.02 35.74 -8.73
N ASP A 915 24.93 36.47 -8.53
CA ASP A 915 24.83 37.62 -7.62
C ASP A 915 24.01 37.23 -6.39
N ALA A 916 24.69 37.08 -5.25
CA ALA A 916 24.09 36.65 -3.98
C ALA A 916 23.97 37.80 -2.95
N GLY A 917 23.95 39.06 -3.41
CA GLY A 917 23.76 40.21 -2.54
C GLY A 917 24.84 40.32 -1.45
N GLU A 918 24.44 40.18 -0.18
CA GLU A 918 25.35 40.30 0.98
C GLU A 918 26.46 39.24 1.01
N TYR A 919 26.26 38.09 0.35
CA TYR A 919 27.25 37.01 0.25
C TYR A 919 28.28 37.24 -0.88
N GLY A 920 28.07 38.24 -1.74
CA GLY A 920 28.99 38.63 -2.80
C GLY A 920 28.59 38.13 -4.20
N LYS A 921 29.53 38.17 -5.14
CA LYS A 921 29.31 37.82 -6.55
C LYS A 921 30.38 36.85 -7.06
N LYS A 922 29.98 35.90 -7.89
CA LYS A 922 30.87 34.89 -8.50
C LYS A 922 30.67 34.85 -10.02
N ILE A 923 31.77 34.76 -10.76
CA ILE A 923 31.75 34.50 -12.21
C ILE A 923 32.47 33.18 -12.47
N GLY A 924 31.90 32.35 -13.34
CA GLY A 924 32.52 31.10 -13.77
C GLY A 924 32.19 30.78 -15.23
N LYS A 925 32.65 29.61 -15.69
CA LYS A 925 32.48 29.14 -17.07
C LYS A 925 31.81 27.77 -17.08
N LEU A 926 30.98 27.52 -18.09
CA LEU A 926 30.36 26.23 -18.39
C LEU A 926 30.75 25.83 -19.82
N ALA A 927 31.10 24.56 -20.04
CA ALA A 927 31.31 24.03 -21.38
C ALA A 927 30.25 22.98 -21.73
N ILE A 928 29.63 23.12 -22.90
CA ILE A 928 28.67 22.16 -23.48
C ILE A 928 29.34 21.51 -24.69
N ILE A 929 29.52 20.20 -24.65
CA ILE A 929 30.28 19.42 -25.63
C ILE A 929 29.37 18.37 -26.29
N LYS A 930 29.54 18.20 -27.60
CA LYS A 930 28.86 17.20 -28.45
C LYS A 930 29.63 15.89 -28.52
#